data_AF-A0A1U9UZN8-F1
#
_entry.id   AF-A0A1U9UZN8-F1
#
_cell.length_a   1.000
_cell.length_b   1.000
_cell.length_c   1.000
_cell.angle_alpha   90.00
_cell.angle_beta   90.00
_cell.angle_gamma   90.00
#
_symmetry.space_group_name_H-M   'P 1'
#
loop_
_entity.id
_entity.type
_entity.pdbx_description
1 polymer ?
#
loop_
_entity_poly.entity_id
_entity_poly.type
_entity_poly.pdbx_seq_one_letter_code
_entity_poly.pdbx_strand_id
1 'polypeptide(L)'
;MNNEQVEVLDGLSAGQRATGKAPWYKVLYIQVLLAVGIGIVLGVFSPSLATAMKPLGDGFIKLIRMVIAFVVFFTVVNGIAGMKDMRRVGRVGGKALIYFEVVTTIALVLGLVIANWLKPGAGFNVDPGSLNAHAVMEYAGKAHDQSVVSFLLQMIPETLIGAFSTGNILQVIVVALLFGAALSAMGAHGEPVLVVFDGVSQATFRVVNIVMKLAPIGAFGAMAFTVGKFGIGSLGPLLKLIGTFYLTCAFFVFVILGVIARMAGFRIIPFLKYIREELLIVLGTSSSDAVLPSLMKKMERLGCSRPLVGLVVPTGYVFNSDGTCIYMTMATLFIAQATNIDLTLTQELTIIAVALLTSKGASGVQGASFIALVGTLSVIPTVPVAGMALILGIDRFMSEARALLTVIGNAVATVVVARWEKELSAEQLKGQPEPGQSGRRLRSARSRQRGSGDGHLSPTMHRTSRRKRTRASGLCALRIHNKREEKMLKASHSLKSQLAIALLTCLCASATAHASGGVQLYGLLDTYVGSIKPSGAAKSSWQLDSGGETTPFWGMSGEENLGGGLSTVFALESYYAVDTGASGRTPTDAFFARSAYVGLSSDKFGELRLGRNSSPLFYLTGQFDPFSGSTRFSPLTNQNWTPNFGRLIHGDTGWSNAARYISPSMAGFSVQFMYGLGEAANNNGTNNLGGFIRYQGGPLDVAVGGNHTKVGTSITAFEPSQKVLFAGASYDFKVLKLFGTFNMTKNEQSEVRTYTYQAGASAPLGPGRLNASYVWTKNDRRFQGDFNRATAGIGYSYNFSKRTDVYANYLYDKLTTAATGNTFGVGLRHKF
;
A
#
# COMPACT_ATOMS: atom_id res chain seq x y z
N MET A 1 32.76 -26.10 -21.10
CA MET A 1 33.19 -24.86 -20.42
C MET A 1 34.54 -25.13 -19.77
N ASN A 2 35.57 -24.39 -20.15
CA ASN A 2 36.99 -24.69 -19.92
C ASN A 2 37.47 -24.46 -18.47
N ASN A 3 38.52 -25.19 -18.10
CA ASN A 3 39.15 -25.31 -16.78
C ASN A 3 39.66 -24.02 -16.11
N GLU A 4 39.68 -22.87 -16.79
CA GLU A 4 40.16 -21.60 -16.21
C GLU A 4 39.12 -20.90 -15.32
N GLN A 5 37.81 -21.15 -15.50
CA GLN A 5 36.80 -20.54 -14.61
C GLN A 5 36.71 -21.20 -13.23
N VAL A 6 37.29 -22.39 -13.05
CA VAL A 6 37.32 -23.07 -11.74
C VAL A 6 38.44 -22.51 -10.86
N GLU A 7 39.54 -22.05 -11.44
CA GLU A 7 40.69 -21.53 -10.70
C GLU A 7 40.46 -20.10 -10.15
N VAL A 8 39.69 -19.29 -10.87
CA VAL A 8 39.26 -17.96 -10.39
C VAL A 8 38.24 -18.06 -9.24
N LEU A 9 37.49 -19.17 -9.15
CA LEU A 9 36.57 -19.43 -8.03
C LEU A 9 37.28 -20.01 -6.80
N ASP A 10 38.39 -20.73 -6.95
CA ASP A 10 39.18 -21.25 -5.83
C ASP A 10 40.11 -20.19 -5.22
N GLY A 11 40.61 -19.23 -6.00
CA GLY A 11 41.50 -18.14 -5.54
C GLY A 11 40.86 -17.13 -4.58
N LEU A 12 39.53 -17.04 -4.53
CA LEU A 12 38.78 -16.21 -3.57
C LEU A 12 38.37 -16.98 -2.30
N SER A 13 38.68 -18.28 -2.22
CA SER A 13 38.37 -19.14 -1.07
C SER A 13 39.57 -19.39 -0.13
N ALA A 14 40.79 -19.01 -0.55
CA ALA A 14 42.03 -19.23 0.21
C ALA A 14 42.31 -18.18 1.30
N GLY A 15 41.26 -17.59 1.88
CA GLY A 15 41.38 -16.47 2.82
C GLY A 15 40.42 -16.56 4.00
N GLN A 16 40.20 -17.75 4.59
CA GLN A 16 39.66 -17.88 5.95
C GLN A 16 39.79 -19.32 6.49
N ARG A 17 41.02 -19.75 6.77
CA ARG A 17 41.25 -20.70 7.87
C ARG A 17 41.36 -19.89 9.16
N ALA A 18 40.25 -19.81 9.89
CA ALA A 18 40.27 -19.44 11.31
C ALA A 18 39.10 -20.16 12.01
N THR A 19 39.44 -21.26 12.66
CA THR A 19 38.63 -21.90 13.70
C THR A 19 38.54 -20.96 14.89
N GLY A 20 37.48 -20.15 14.94
CA GLY A 20 37.11 -19.35 16.10
C GLY A 20 35.62 -19.10 16.07
N LYS A 21 34.88 -19.57 17.08
CA LYS A 21 33.45 -19.25 17.24
C LYS A 21 33.30 -17.73 17.12
N ALA A 22 32.49 -17.26 16.17
CA ALA A 22 32.24 -15.84 16.00
C ALA A 22 31.85 -15.21 17.36
N PRO A 23 32.34 -14.01 17.71
CA PRO A 23 32.00 -13.36 18.96
C PRO A 23 30.48 -13.29 19.15
N TRP A 24 29.99 -13.56 20.35
CA TRP A 24 28.56 -13.70 20.65
C TRP A 24 27.73 -12.48 20.18
N TYR A 25 28.27 -11.26 20.26
CA TYR A 25 27.60 -10.04 19.81
C TYR A 25 27.51 -9.87 18.27
N LYS A 26 28.25 -10.67 17.47
CA LYS A 26 28.16 -10.68 16.00
C LYS A 26 27.11 -11.65 15.47
N VAL A 27 26.51 -12.47 16.34
CA VAL A 27 25.52 -13.47 15.93
C VAL A 27 24.16 -12.79 15.84
N LEU A 28 23.54 -12.82 14.65
CA LEU A 28 22.31 -12.07 14.35
C LEU A 28 21.18 -12.36 15.35
N TYR A 29 21.02 -13.62 15.77
CA TYR A 29 19.97 -13.98 16.72
C TYR A 29 20.16 -13.33 18.10
N ILE A 30 21.41 -13.16 18.55
CA ILE A 30 21.72 -12.51 19.83
C ILE A 30 21.43 -11.02 19.74
N GLN A 31 21.73 -10.40 18.60
CA GLN A 31 21.41 -8.99 18.34
C GLN A 31 19.90 -8.75 18.35
N VAL A 32 19.12 -9.63 17.73
CA VAL A 32 17.66 -9.57 17.75
C VAL A 32 17.12 -9.72 19.17
N LEU A 33 17.59 -10.70 19.94
CA LEU A 33 17.16 -10.89 21.34
C LEU A 33 17.46 -9.67 22.22
N LEU A 34 18.66 -9.09 22.10
CA LEU A 34 19.01 -7.85 22.81
C LEU A 34 18.12 -6.69 22.39
N ALA A 35 17.86 -6.54 21.09
CA ALA A 35 17.03 -5.49 20.54
C ALA A 35 15.56 -5.61 21.00
N VAL A 36 15.01 -6.82 21.03
CA VAL A 36 13.69 -7.10 21.61
C VAL A 36 13.66 -6.77 23.10
N GLY A 37 14.66 -7.21 23.87
CA GLY A 37 14.74 -6.92 25.31
C GLY A 37 14.80 -5.41 25.60
N ILE A 38 15.62 -4.66 24.86
CA ILE A 38 15.70 -3.20 24.97
C ILE A 38 14.37 -2.55 24.57
N GLY A 39 13.70 -3.07 23.54
CA GLY A 39 12.39 -2.58 23.09
C GLY A 39 11.31 -2.76 24.16
N ILE A 40 11.27 -3.93 24.80
CA ILE A 40 10.34 -4.22 25.91
C ILE A 40 10.60 -3.28 27.08
N VAL A 41 11.86 -3.14 27.51
CA VAL A 41 12.26 -2.23 28.59
C VAL A 41 11.81 -0.80 28.27
N LEU A 42 12.08 -0.30 27.06
CA LEU A 42 11.64 1.02 26.63
C LEU A 42 10.11 1.15 26.65
N GLY A 43 9.38 0.12 26.22
CA GLY A 43 7.93 0.07 26.26
C GLY A 43 7.34 0.17 27.67
N VAL A 44 8.00 -0.42 28.67
CA VAL A 44 7.55 -0.37 30.08
C VAL A 44 7.88 0.96 30.73
N PHE A 45 9.10 1.46 30.55
CA PHE A 45 9.58 2.65 31.26
C PHE A 45 9.22 3.98 30.56
N SER A 46 9.03 3.98 29.23
CA SER A 46 8.68 5.17 28.46
C SER A 46 7.69 4.87 27.31
N PRO A 47 6.39 4.66 27.62
CA PRO A 47 5.38 4.24 26.64
C PRO A 47 5.21 5.21 25.45
N SER A 48 5.33 6.52 25.68
CA SER A 48 5.19 7.55 24.63
C SER A 48 6.33 7.47 23.61
N LEU A 49 7.58 7.39 24.09
CA LEU A 49 8.77 7.23 23.26
C LEU A 49 8.75 5.88 22.53
N ALA A 50 8.34 4.81 23.22
CA ALA A 50 8.24 3.48 22.64
C ALA A 50 7.20 3.41 21.50
N THR A 51 6.06 4.10 21.66
CA THR A 51 5.06 4.23 20.59
C THR A 51 5.63 4.98 19.37
N ALA A 52 6.49 5.99 19.60
CA ALA A 52 7.16 6.73 18.53
C ALA A 52 8.22 5.89 17.77
N MET A 53 8.64 4.73 18.30
CA MET A 53 9.59 3.83 17.61
C MET A 53 8.94 2.97 16.50
N LYS A 54 7.60 3.02 16.35
CA LYS A 54 6.85 2.29 15.31
C LYS A 54 7.46 2.37 13.89
N PRO A 55 7.93 3.54 13.40
CA PRO A 55 8.48 3.65 12.05
C PRO A 55 9.70 2.75 11.79
N LEU A 56 10.47 2.39 12.83
CA LEU A 56 11.60 1.48 12.69
C LEU A 56 11.15 0.06 12.36
N GLY A 57 10.08 -0.41 13.02
CA GLY A 57 9.45 -1.71 12.74
C GLY A 57 8.77 -1.73 11.37
N ASP A 58 7.95 -0.73 11.08
CA ASP A 58 7.25 -0.60 9.80
C ASP A 58 8.24 -0.47 8.62
N GLY A 59 9.31 0.30 8.80
CA GLY A 59 10.35 0.48 7.79
C GLY A 59 11.05 -0.83 7.45
N PHE A 60 11.41 -1.63 8.46
CA PHE A 60 11.99 -2.95 8.23
C PHE A 60 11.04 -3.89 7.48
N ILE A 61 9.77 -3.97 7.90
CA ILE A 61 8.74 -4.79 7.23
C ILE A 61 8.57 -4.34 5.78
N LYS A 62 8.52 -3.02 5.52
CA LYS A 62 8.39 -2.46 4.17
C LYS A 62 9.58 -2.82 3.27
N LEU A 63 10.81 -2.77 3.81
CA LEU A 63 12.02 -3.19 3.08
C LEU A 63 11.99 -4.66 2.70
N ILE A 64 11.52 -5.53 3.60
CA ILE A 64 11.40 -6.96 3.30
C ILE A 64 10.27 -7.19 2.26
N ARG A 65 9.07 -6.62 2.46
CA ARG A 65 7.96 -6.73 1.52
C ARG A 65 8.32 -6.30 0.10
N MET A 66 9.12 -5.24 -0.04
CA MET A 66 9.64 -4.77 -1.33
C MET A 66 10.39 -5.88 -2.11
N VAL A 67 11.12 -6.75 -1.42
CA VAL A 67 11.99 -7.75 -2.06
C VAL A 67 11.27 -9.09 -2.24
N ILE A 68 10.28 -9.41 -1.41
CA ILE A 68 9.62 -10.73 -1.38
C ILE A 68 8.95 -11.11 -2.70
N ALA A 69 8.10 -10.25 -3.26
CA ALA A 69 7.37 -10.57 -4.49
C ALA A 69 8.34 -10.99 -5.61
N PHE A 70 9.45 -10.26 -5.73
CA PHE A 70 10.50 -10.54 -6.70
C PHE A 70 11.20 -11.87 -6.40
N VAL A 71 11.62 -12.11 -5.15
CA VAL A 71 12.24 -13.40 -4.74
C VAL A 71 11.32 -14.57 -5.05
N VAL A 72 10.05 -14.48 -4.64
CA VAL A 72 9.06 -15.55 -4.82
C VAL A 72 8.88 -15.85 -6.30
N PHE A 73 8.68 -14.82 -7.13
CA PHE A 73 8.51 -15.01 -8.57
C PHE A 73 9.66 -15.79 -9.20
N PHE A 74 10.90 -15.31 -9.07
CA PHE A 74 12.04 -15.99 -9.71
C PHE A 74 12.29 -17.38 -9.13
N THR A 75 12.07 -17.57 -7.82
CA THR A 75 12.32 -18.87 -7.19
C THR A 75 11.26 -19.90 -7.57
N VAL A 76 9.99 -19.49 -7.69
CA VAL A 76 8.91 -20.36 -8.16
C VAL A 76 9.09 -20.69 -9.64
N VAL A 77 9.39 -19.69 -10.50
CA VAL A 77 9.64 -19.91 -11.94
C VAL A 77 10.80 -20.88 -12.15
N ASN A 78 11.97 -20.60 -11.55
CA ASN A 78 13.12 -21.50 -11.62
C ASN A 78 12.81 -22.86 -11.00
N GLY A 79 11.97 -22.88 -9.97
CA GLY A 79 11.59 -24.11 -9.29
C GLY A 79 10.80 -25.03 -10.21
N ILE A 80 9.77 -24.51 -10.87
CA ILE A 80 8.91 -25.26 -11.78
C ILE A 80 9.65 -25.62 -13.06
N ALA A 81 10.31 -24.65 -13.70
CA ALA A 81 11.03 -24.90 -14.94
C ALA A 81 12.26 -25.80 -14.75
N GLY A 82 12.84 -25.81 -13.53
CA GLY A 82 13.88 -26.76 -13.14
C GLY A 82 13.36 -28.20 -12.99
N MET A 83 12.05 -28.40 -12.81
CA MET A 83 11.43 -29.72 -12.91
C MET A 83 11.17 -30.05 -14.37
N LYS A 84 12.12 -30.74 -15.02
CA LYS A 84 12.00 -31.18 -16.43
C LYS A 84 10.76 -32.02 -16.76
N ASP A 85 9.98 -32.44 -15.77
CA ASP A 85 8.77 -33.24 -15.93
C ASP A 85 7.57 -32.56 -15.23
N MET A 86 6.59 -32.14 -16.03
CA MET A 86 5.37 -31.49 -15.55
C MET A 86 4.50 -32.43 -14.69
N ARG A 87 4.61 -33.76 -14.90
CA ARG A 87 3.92 -34.74 -14.04
C ARG A 87 4.48 -34.72 -12.63
N ARG A 88 5.78 -34.46 -12.48
CA ARG A 88 6.42 -34.28 -11.17
C ARG A 88 5.90 -33.01 -10.51
N VAL A 89 5.84 -31.88 -11.21
CA VAL A 89 5.30 -30.61 -10.67
C VAL A 89 3.89 -30.82 -10.10
N GLY A 90 2.99 -31.42 -10.88
CA GLY A 90 1.62 -31.72 -10.43
C GLY A 90 1.56 -32.66 -9.23
N ARG A 91 2.41 -33.70 -9.20
CA ARG A 91 2.48 -34.64 -8.06
C ARG A 91 3.00 -33.98 -6.79
N VAL A 92 4.07 -33.18 -6.87
CA VAL A 92 4.65 -32.48 -5.71
C VAL A 92 3.68 -31.43 -5.20
N GLY A 93 3.14 -30.59 -6.09
CA GLY A 93 2.14 -29.57 -5.74
C GLY A 93 0.87 -30.17 -5.14
N GLY A 94 0.34 -31.23 -5.75
CA GLY A 94 -0.84 -31.95 -5.24
C GLY A 94 -0.62 -32.56 -3.86
N LYS A 95 0.52 -33.23 -3.63
CA LYS A 95 0.88 -33.75 -2.30
C LYS A 95 1.00 -32.63 -1.25
N ALA A 96 1.58 -31.49 -1.63
CA ALA A 96 1.71 -30.34 -0.75
C ALA A 96 0.34 -29.75 -0.39
N LEU A 97 -0.55 -29.54 -1.37
CA LEU A 97 -1.90 -29.03 -1.12
C LEU A 97 -2.72 -29.95 -0.21
N ILE A 98 -2.67 -31.27 -0.44
CA ILE A 98 -3.34 -32.25 0.44
C ILE A 98 -2.78 -32.16 1.86
N TYR A 99 -1.46 -32.08 2.01
CA TYR A 99 -0.83 -31.91 3.32
C TYR A 99 -1.33 -30.62 4.00
N PHE A 100 -1.32 -29.49 3.30
CA PHE A 100 -1.75 -28.20 3.85
C PHE A 100 -3.21 -28.24 4.31
N GLU A 101 -4.09 -28.83 3.51
CA GLU A 101 -5.51 -28.93 3.82
C GLU A 101 -5.77 -29.80 5.06
N VAL A 102 -5.09 -30.95 5.16
CA VAL A 102 -5.22 -31.85 6.31
C VAL A 102 -4.69 -31.18 7.59
N VAL A 103 -3.51 -30.56 7.52
CA VAL A 103 -2.86 -29.98 8.71
C VAL A 103 -3.59 -28.74 9.20
N THR A 104 -4.06 -27.87 8.30
CA THR A 104 -4.89 -26.71 8.67
C THR A 104 -6.25 -27.12 9.24
N THR A 105 -6.87 -28.19 8.72
CA THR A 105 -8.11 -28.76 9.31
C THR A 105 -7.87 -29.26 10.73
N ILE A 106 -6.77 -29.98 10.97
CA ILE A 106 -6.38 -30.40 12.33
C ILE A 106 -6.16 -29.18 13.23
N ALA A 107 -5.57 -28.11 12.70
CA ALA A 107 -5.33 -26.87 13.43
C ALA A 107 -6.65 -26.19 13.85
N LEU A 108 -7.65 -26.13 12.95
CA LEU A 108 -9.00 -25.62 13.25
C LEU A 108 -9.69 -26.44 14.35
N VAL A 109 -9.72 -27.76 14.19
CA VAL A 109 -10.35 -28.67 15.16
C VAL A 109 -9.66 -28.56 16.52
N LEU A 110 -8.33 -28.49 16.55
CA LEU A 110 -7.58 -28.33 17.79
C LEU A 110 -7.92 -27.01 18.50
N GLY A 111 -7.95 -25.89 17.76
CA GLY A 111 -8.29 -24.59 18.33
C GLY A 111 -9.71 -24.58 18.93
N LEU A 112 -10.65 -25.23 18.25
CA LEU A 112 -12.02 -25.40 18.71
C LEU A 112 -12.11 -26.25 19.99
N VAL A 113 -11.48 -27.43 19.99
CA VAL A 113 -11.49 -28.36 21.14
C VAL A 113 -10.87 -27.70 22.38
N ILE A 114 -9.72 -27.03 22.23
CA ILE A 114 -9.04 -26.41 23.37
C ILE A 114 -9.82 -25.20 23.90
N ALA A 115 -10.42 -24.37 23.03
CA ALA A 115 -11.25 -23.25 23.49
C ALA A 115 -12.52 -23.70 24.22
N ASN A 116 -13.14 -24.80 23.79
CA ASN A 116 -14.28 -25.38 24.50
C ASN A 116 -13.90 -26.00 25.84
N TRP A 117 -12.68 -26.56 25.93
CA TRP A 117 -12.22 -27.18 27.16
C TRP A 117 -11.74 -26.15 28.21
N LEU A 118 -10.87 -25.22 27.83
CA LEU A 118 -10.28 -24.23 28.74
C LEU A 118 -11.17 -23.00 28.97
N LYS A 119 -12.16 -22.79 28.10
CA LYS A 119 -13.14 -21.70 28.13
C LYS A 119 -12.49 -20.34 28.43
N PRO A 120 -11.62 -19.81 27.55
CA PRO A 120 -10.87 -18.59 27.82
C PRO A 120 -11.74 -17.35 27.96
N GLY A 121 -12.96 -17.32 27.40
CA GLY A 121 -13.89 -16.20 27.49
C GLY A 121 -14.89 -16.27 28.65
N ALA A 122 -14.96 -17.40 29.37
CA ALA A 122 -15.89 -17.54 30.48
C ALA A 122 -15.56 -16.56 31.63
N GLY A 123 -16.58 -15.87 32.14
CA GLY A 123 -16.47 -14.92 33.26
C GLY A 123 -16.30 -13.45 32.86
N PHE A 124 -16.23 -13.15 31.56
CA PHE A 124 -16.18 -11.76 31.06
C PHE A 124 -17.54 -11.04 31.14
N ASN A 125 -18.66 -11.76 30.88
CA ASN A 125 -20.03 -11.26 30.96
C ASN A 125 -20.23 -9.88 30.30
N VAL A 126 -19.67 -9.69 29.11
CA VAL A 126 -19.68 -8.40 28.42
C VAL A 126 -21.03 -8.22 27.73
N ASP A 127 -21.71 -7.11 28.03
CA ASP A 127 -22.92 -6.71 27.32
C ASP A 127 -22.58 -6.28 25.87
N PRO A 128 -23.10 -6.97 24.85
CA PRO A 128 -22.86 -6.62 23.45
C PRO A 128 -23.22 -5.18 23.08
N GLY A 129 -24.19 -4.56 23.78
CA GLY A 129 -24.61 -3.17 23.54
C GLY A 129 -23.61 -2.11 24.00
N SER A 130 -22.70 -2.47 24.91
CA SER A 130 -21.65 -1.58 25.43
C SER A 130 -20.38 -1.54 24.57
N LEU A 131 -20.29 -2.40 23.55
CA LEU A 131 -19.11 -2.56 22.71
C LEU A 131 -19.02 -1.50 21.62
N ASN A 132 -17.84 -0.88 21.51
CA ASN A 132 -17.58 0.15 20.50
C ASN A 132 -17.40 -0.46 19.10
N ALA A 133 -18.52 -0.65 18.39
CA ALA A 133 -18.55 -1.20 17.03
C ALA A 133 -17.79 -0.34 16.00
N HIS A 134 -17.58 0.95 16.28
CA HIS A 134 -16.93 1.90 15.37
C HIS A 134 -15.47 1.52 15.05
N ALA A 135 -14.75 0.91 16.01
CA ALA A 135 -13.36 0.47 15.80
C ALA A 135 -13.25 -0.79 14.91
N VAL A 136 -14.34 -1.54 14.75
CA VAL A 136 -14.39 -2.80 13.98
C VAL A 136 -15.05 -2.60 12.61
N MET A 137 -15.85 -1.56 12.43
CA MET A 137 -16.55 -1.25 11.17
C MET A 137 -15.62 -1.14 9.95
N GLU A 138 -14.41 -0.60 10.10
CA GLU A 138 -13.42 -0.52 9.01
C GLU A 138 -12.98 -1.92 8.52
N TYR A 139 -12.94 -2.90 9.43
CA TYR A 139 -12.58 -4.29 9.13
C TYR A 139 -13.79 -5.08 8.59
N ALA A 140 -15.00 -4.77 9.09
CA ALA A 140 -16.25 -5.39 8.64
C ALA A 140 -16.61 -5.01 7.19
N GLY A 141 -16.41 -3.75 6.79
CA GLY A 141 -16.64 -3.33 5.40
C GLY A 141 -15.76 -4.06 4.39
N LYS A 142 -14.52 -4.38 4.76
CA LYS A 142 -13.56 -5.15 3.93
C LYS A 142 -13.84 -6.66 3.91
N ALA A 143 -14.61 -7.17 4.88
CA ALA A 143 -14.92 -8.59 5.00
C ALA A 143 -16.10 -9.00 4.09
N HIS A 144 -17.01 -8.07 3.77
CA HIS A 144 -18.20 -8.34 2.95
C HIS A 144 -17.87 -8.68 1.48
N ASP A 145 -16.64 -8.39 1.03
CA ASP A 145 -16.12 -8.71 -0.31
C ASP A 145 -15.51 -10.13 -0.42
N GLN A 146 -15.46 -10.91 0.67
CA GLN A 146 -14.81 -12.23 0.69
C GLN A 146 -15.78 -13.38 0.40
N SER A 147 -16.27 -13.48 -0.84
CA SER A 147 -16.90 -14.72 -1.34
C SER A 147 -15.85 -15.69 -1.90
N VAL A 148 -16.17 -16.99 -1.97
CA VAL A 148 -15.30 -18.01 -2.64
C VAL A 148 -14.95 -17.56 -4.06
N VAL A 149 -15.96 -17.07 -4.79
CA VAL A 149 -15.80 -16.58 -6.17
C VAL A 149 -14.88 -15.37 -6.21
N SER A 150 -15.07 -14.41 -5.31
CA SER A 150 -14.20 -13.23 -5.18
C SER A 150 -12.76 -13.62 -4.86
N PHE A 151 -12.53 -14.57 -3.94
CA PHE A 151 -11.18 -15.09 -3.65
C PHE A 151 -10.52 -15.74 -4.87
N LEU A 152 -11.26 -16.58 -5.62
CA LEU A 152 -10.74 -17.22 -6.84
C LEU A 152 -10.45 -16.20 -7.95
N LEU A 153 -11.30 -15.19 -8.12
CA LEU A 153 -11.07 -14.13 -9.11
C LEU A 153 -9.92 -13.20 -8.69
N GLN A 154 -9.80 -12.85 -7.40
CA GLN A 154 -8.71 -12.04 -6.86
C GLN A 154 -7.33 -12.73 -6.98
N MET A 155 -7.30 -14.05 -7.11
CA MET A 155 -6.08 -14.80 -7.40
C MET A 155 -5.49 -14.44 -8.77
N ILE A 156 -6.32 -14.01 -9.72
CA ILE A 156 -5.92 -13.60 -11.06
C ILE A 156 -5.68 -12.08 -11.05
N PRO A 157 -4.44 -11.61 -11.28
CA PRO A 157 -4.19 -10.18 -11.33
C PRO A 157 -4.74 -9.57 -12.63
N GLU A 158 -5.28 -8.34 -12.55
CA GLU A 158 -5.75 -7.56 -13.70
C GLU A 158 -4.66 -7.38 -14.78
N THR A 159 -3.40 -7.27 -14.35
CA THR A 159 -2.25 -7.22 -15.25
C THR A 159 -1.07 -8.00 -14.67
N LEU A 160 -0.20 -8.54 -15.53
CA LEU A 160 1.01 -9.27 -15.10
C LEU A 160 1.90 -8.44 -14.18
N ILE A 161 2.10 -7.16 -14.50
CA ILE A 161 2.90 -6.22 -13.69
C ILE A 161 2.14 -5.80 -12.43
N GLY A 162 0.80 -5.76 -12.50
CA GLY A 162 -0.09 -5.43 -11.39
C GLY A 162 0.16 -6.30 -10.16
N ALA A 163 0.39 -7.61 -10.33
CA ALA A 163 0.71 -8.53 -9.23
C ALA A 163 1.93 -8.09 -8.39
N PHE A 164 2.94 -7.49 -9.04
CA PHE A 164 4.13 -6.97 -8.38
C PHE A 164 3.90 -5.58 -7.77
N SER A 165 3.04 -4.77 -8.40
CA SER A 165 2.71 -3.42 -7.93
C SER A 165 1.84 -3.45 -6.67
N THR A 166 0.86 -4.35 -6.62
CA THR A 166 -0.04 -4.52 -5.47
C THR A 166 0.63 -5.28 -4.32
N GLY A 167 1.71 -6.00 -4.60
CA GLY A 167 2.44 -6.80 -3.62
C GLY A 167 1.67 -8.03 -3.13
N ASN A 168 0.65 -8.49 -3.86
CA ASN A 168 -0.12 -9.67 -3.51
C ASN A 168 0.67 -10.94 -3.88
N ILE A 169 1.22 -11.62 -2.86
CA ILE A 169 2.05 -12.82 -3.04
C ILE A 169 1.29 -13.94 -3.76
N LEU A 170 -0.01 -14.11 -3.51
CA LEU A 170 -0.81 -15.14 -4.17
C LEU A 170 -0.90 -14.90 -5.69
N GLN A 171 -1.17 -13.65 -6.09
CA GLN A 171 -1.17 -13.28 -7.52
C GLN A 171 0.21 -13.50 -8.16
N VAL A 172 1.28 -13.15 -7.46
CA VAL A 172 2.65 -13.36 -7.91
C VAL A 172 2.96 -14.85 -8.10
N ILE A 173 2.49 -15.72 -7.20
CA ILE A 173 2.64 -17.19 -7.33
C ILE A 173 1.91 -17.71 -8.56
N VAL A 174 0.69 -17.24 -8.84
CA VAL A 174 -0.08 -17.67 -10.02
C VAL A 174 0.63 -17.28 -11.31
N VAL A 175 1.11 -16.04 -11.39
CA VAL A 175 1.90 -15.57 -12.53
C VAL A 175 3.20 -16.38 -12.65
N ALA A 176 3.89 -16.66 -11.55
CA ALA A 176 5.09 -17.47 -11.54
C ALA A 176 4.85 -18.93 -11.98
N LEU A 177 3.70 -19.51 -11.60
CA LEU A 177 3.29 -20.86 -12.01
C LEU A 177 3.10 -20.93 -13.53
N LEU A 178 2.39 -19.95 -14.11
CA LEU A 178 2.17 -19.88 -15.55
C LEU A 178 3.49 -19.68 -16.32
N PHE A 179 4.35 -18.76 -15.87
CA PHE A 179 5.66 -18.53 -16.49
C PHE A 179 6.58 -19.74 -16.37
N GLY A 180 6.62 -20.38 -15.18
CA GLY A 180 7.40 -21.59 -14.95
C GLY A 180 6.94 -22.75 -15.84
N ALA A 181 5.62 -22.93 -15.98
CA ALA A 181 5.06 -23.96 -16.85
C ALA A 181 5.37 -23.68 -18.33
N ALA A 182 5.24 -22.43 -18.78
CA ALA A 182 5.56 -22.02 -20.15
C ALA A 182 7.04 -22.23 -20.48
N LEU A 183 7.96 -21.80 -19.60
CA LEU A 183 9.40 -22.00 -19.79
C LEU A 183 9.79 -23.48 -19.76
N SER A 184 9.14 -24.28 -18.91
CA SER A 184 9.32 -25.73 -18.91
C SER A 184 8.87 -26.36 -20.24
N ALA A 185 7.76 -25.89 -20.82
CA ALA A 185 7.23 -26.40 -22.08
C ALA A 185 8.09 -26.02 -23.29
N MET A 186 8.82 -24.90 -23.23
CA MET A 186 9.76 -24.47 -24.28
C MET A 186 11.01 -25.35 -24.39
N GLY A 187 11.28 -26.20 -23.39
CA GLY A 187 12.44 -27.08 -23.37
C GLY A 187 13.76 -26.32 -23.53
N ALA A 188 14.60 -26.74 -24.47
CA ALA A 188 15.93 -26.15 -24.69
C ALA A 188 15.89 -24.65 -25.05
N HIS A 189 14.80 -24.15 -25.65
CA HIS A 189 14.66 -22.74 -26.01
C HIS A 189 14.42 -21.84 -24.79
N GLY A 190 13.94 -22.41 -23.66
CA GLY A 190 13.75 -21.68 -22.40
C GLY A 190 15.03 -21.54 -21.56
N GLU A 191 16.04 -22.37 -21.81
CA GLU A 191 17.26 -22.46 -21.00
C GLU A 191 17.99 -21.10 -20.83
N PRO A 192 18.19 -20.27 -21.88
CA PRO A 192 18.84 -18.97 -21.71
C PRO A 192 18.09 -18.03 -20.75
N VAL A 193 16.76 -18.08 -20.77
CA VAL A 193 15.92 -17.27 -19.88
C VAL A 193 16.05 -17.76 -18.44
N LEU A 194 16.09 -19.07 -18.22
CA LEU A 194 16.28 -19.67 -16.90
C LEU A 194 17.64 -19.31 -16.29
N VAL A 195 18.71 -19.28 -17.10
CA VAL A 195 20.04 -18.84 -16.63
C VAL A 195 20.00 -17.38 -16.15
N VAL A 196 19.32 -16.50 -16.88
CA VAL A 196 19.12 -15.10 -16.47
C VAL A 196 18.30 -15.05 -15.18
N PHE A 197 17.21 -15.81 -15.09
CA PHE A 197 16.32 -15.82 -13.93
C PHE A 197 17.01 -16.37 -12.67
N ASP A 198 17.87 -17.39 -12.80
CA ASP A 198 18.73 -17.87 -11.69
C ASP A 198 19.73 -16.81 -11.25
N GLY A 199 20.39 -16.12 -12.20
CA GLY A 199 21.27 -15.00 -11.89
C GLY A 199 20.57 -13.87 -11.12
N VAL A 200 19.36 -13.50 -11.55
CA VAL A 200 18.52 -12.51 -10.87
C VAL A 200 18.11 -13.01 -9.49
N SER A 201 17.64 -14.25 -9.35
CA SER A 201 17.28 -14.87 -8.07
C SER A 201 18.43 -14.81 -7.07
N GLN A 202 19.65 -15.18 -7.49
CA GLN A 202 20.85 -15.10 -6.65
C GLN A 202 21.18 -13.66 -6.23
N ALA A 203 21.05 -12.69 -7.14
CA ALA A 203 21.23 -11.27 -6.83
C ALA A 203 20.18 -10.79 -5.82
N THR A 204 18.92 -11.16 -5.99
CA THR A 204 17.84 -10.82 -5.05
C THR A 204 18.08 -11.45 -3.68
N PHE A 205 18.55 -12.70 -3.60
CA PHE A 205 18.95 -13.30 -2.32
C PHE A 205 20.10 -12.55 -1.64
N ARG A 206 21.04 -11.95 -2.38
CA ARG A 206 22.07 -11.08 -1.78
C ARG A 206 21.46 -9.82 -1.19
N VAL A 207 20.52 -9.19 -1.88
CA VAL A 207 19.77 -8.02 -1.36
C VAL A 207 19.05 -8.38 -0.06
N VAL A 208 18.34 -9.52 -0.02
CA VAL A 208 17.73 -10.03 1.21
C VAL A 208 18.76 -10.10 2.34
N ASN A 209 19.92 -10.72 2.11
CA ASN A 209 20.94 -10.84 3.18
C ASN A 209 21.44 -9.47 3.69
N ILE A 210 21.41 -8.43 2.86
CA ILE A 210 21.74 -7.05 3.28
C ILE A 210 20.64 -6.49 4.16
N VAL A 211 19.37 -6.58 3.72
CA VAL A 211 18.21 -6.08 4.49
C VAL A 211 18.09 -6.80 5.83
N MET A 212 18.39 -8.10 5.89
CA MET A 212 18.34 -8.89 7.12
C MET A 212 19.31 -8.39 8.22
N LYS A 213 20.35 -7.63 7.87
CA LYS A 213 21.23 -6.99 8.88
C LYS A 213 20.50 -5.91 9.69
N LEU A 214 19.40 -5.37 9.17
CA LEU A 214 18.56 -4.37 9.84
C LEU A 214 17.47 -5.02 10.72
N ALA A 215 17.35 -6.35 10.71
CA ALA A 215 16.34 -7.08 11.49
C ALA A 215 16.33 -6.74 12.99
N PRO A 216 17.48 -6.55 13.69
CA PRO A 216 17.46 -6.14 15.09
C PRO A 216 16.75 -4.79 15.31
N ILE A 217 16.97 -3.82 14.42
CA ILE A 217 16.35 -2.49 14.52
C ILE A 217 14.83 -2.57 14.33
N GLY A 218 14.40 -3.38 13.34
CA GLY A 218 12.98 -3.65 13.10
C GLY A 218 12.30 -4.32 14.29
N ALA A 219 12.94 -5.36 14.85
CA ALA A 219 12.45 -6.09 16.02
C ALA A 219 12.34 -5.19 17.26
N PHE A 220 13.34 -4.33 17.50
CA PHE A 220 13.30 -3.32 18.56
C PHE A 220 12.10 -2.39 18.42
N GLY A 221 11.92 -1.77 17.24
CA GLY A 221 10.84 -0.81 17.01
C GLY A 221 9.46 -1.43 17.11
N ALA A 222 9.29 -2.66 16.61
CA ALA A 222 8.03 -3.39 16.68
C ALA A 222 7.66 -3.78 18.12
N MET A 223 8.62 -4.26 18.91
CA MET A 223 8.40 -4.64 20.31
C MET A 223 8.21 -3.44 21.24
N ALA A 224 8.98 -2.37 21.03
CA ALA A 224 8.80 -1.11 21.75
C ALA A 224 7.40 -0.54 21.52
N PHE A 225 6.96 -0.45 20.25
CA PHE A 225 5.60 0.01 19.94
C PHE A 225 4.52 -0.86 20.57
N THR A 226 4.69 -2.19 20.51
CA THR A 226 3.69 -3.14 21.01
C THR A 226 3.53 -3.01 22.53
N VAL A 227 4.62 -3.00 23.28
CA VAL A 227 4.57 -2.84 24.74
C VAL A 227 4.16 -1.41 25.13
N GLY A 228 4.63 -0.38 24.41
CA GLY A 228 4.35 1.02 24.71
C GLY A 228 2.90 1.45 24.42
N LYS A 229 2.29 0.95 23.34
CA LYS A 229 0.91 1.32 22.97
C LYS A 229 -0.13 0.54 23.78
N PHE A 230 0.10 -0.75 23.99
CA PHE A 230 -0.90 -1.64 24.57
C PHE A 230 -0.69 -1.87 26.08
N GLY A 231 0.51 -1.62 26.60
CA GLY A 231 0.83 -1.70 28.02
C GLY A 231 0.83 -3.13 28.58
N ILE A 232 1.45 -3.32 29.75
CA ILE A 232 1.40 -4.59 30.49
C ILE A 232 0.11 -4.72 31.31
N GLY A 233 -0.55 -3.61 31.65
CA GLY A 233 -1.72 -3.57 32.54
C GLY A 233 -3.07 -3.93 31.89
N SER A 234 -3.22 -3.81 30.57
CA SER A 234 -4.45 -4.14 29.83
C SER A 234 -4.71 -5.65 29.70
N LEU A 235 -3.73 -6.45 30.11
CA LEU A 235 -3.63 -7.89 29.89
C LEU A 235 -4.42 -8.73 30.90
N GLY A 236 -4.83 -8.19 32.06
CA GLY A 236 -5.35 -8.99 33.19
C GLY A 236 -6.37 -10.08 32.82
N PRO A 237 -7.59 -9.73 32.34
CA PRO A 237 -8.59 -10.72 31.94
C PRO A 237 -8.25 -11.47 30.64
N LEU A 238 -7.55 -10.81 29.70
CA LEU A 238 -7.24 -11.33 28.36
C LEU A 238 -6.00 -12.25 28.33
N LEU A 239 -5.21 -12.30 29.40
CA LEU A 239 -4.06 -13.21 29.55
C LEU A 239 -4.48 -14.67 29.49
N LYS A 240 -5.69 -15.01 29.95
CA LYS A 240 -6.21 -16.38 29.84
C LYS A 240 -6.33 -16.80 28.37
N LEU A 241 -6.83 -15.92 27.51
CA LEU A 241 -6.90 -16.17 26.06
C LEU A 241 -5.50 -16.26 25.45
N ILE A 242 -4.62 -15.31 25.72
CA ILE A 242 -3.25 -15.31 25.18
C ILE A 242 -2.50 -16.56 25.63
N GLY A 243 -2.53 -16.90 26.92
CA GLY A 243 -1.88 -18.09 27.46
C GLY A 243 -2.43 -19.38 26.85
N THR A 244 -3.75 -19.48 26.71
CA THR A 244 -4.40 -20.61 26.03
C THR A 244 -3.96 -20.71 24.57
N PHE A 245 -3.89 -19.58 23.86
CA PHE A 245 -3.45 -19.53 22.48
C PHE A 245 -2.01 -20.01 22.32
N TYR A 246 -1.08 -19.48 23.11
CA TYR A 246 0.33 -19.86 23.09
C TYR A 246 0.55 -21.33 23.48
N LEU A 247 -0.19 -21.83 24.48
CA LEU A 247 -0.16 -23.23 24.88
C LEU A 247 -0.64 -24.14 23.73
N THR A 248 -1.71 -23.75 23.05
CA THR A 248 -2.24 -24.49 21.90
C THR A 248 -1.25 -24.51 20.73
N CYS A 249 -0.62 -23.37 20.41
CA CYS A 249 0.43 -23.32 19.41
C CYS A 249 1.63 -24.21 19.78
N ALA A 250 2.07 -24.17 21.05
CA ALA A 250 3.15 -25.03 21.53
C ALA A 250 2.77 -26.52 21.43
N PHE A 251 1.55 -26.88 21.84
CA PHE A 251 1.03 -28.24 21.69
C PHE A 251 1.01 -28.67 20.22
N PHE A 252 0.54 -27.82 19.31
CA PHE A 252 0.54 -28.11 17.88
C PHE A 252 1.97 -28.35 17.34
N VAL A 253 2.95 -27.53 17.73
CA VAL A 253 4.35 -27.70 17.30
C VAL A 253 4.95 -29.00 17.85
N PHE A 254 4.87 -29.23 19.15
CA PHE A 254 5.60 -30.32 19.80
C PHE A 254 4.90 -31.67 19.64
N VAL A 255 3.57 -31.68 19.56
CA VAL A 255 2.77 -32.90 19.47
C VAL A 255 2.36 -33.16 18.02
N ILE A 256 1.56 -32.31 17.40
CA ILE A 256 1.02 -32.58 16.04
C ILE A 256 2.15 -32.57 15.00
N LEU A 257 2.87 -31.45 14.86
CA LEU A 257 4.02 -31.38 13.95
C LEU A 257 5.17 -32.29 14.41
N GLY A 258 5.27 -32.57 15.72
CA GLY A 258 6.23 -33.53 16.27
C GLY A 258 5.97 -34.97 15.80
N VAL A 259 4.71 -35.41 15.79
CA VAL A 259 4.28 -36.71 15.27
C VAL A 259 4.50 -36.77 13.76
N ILE A 260 4.08 -35.73 13.02
CA ILE A 260 4.29 -35.65 11.57
C ILE A 260 5.79 -35.71 11.22
N ALA A 261 6.63 -34.94 11.92
CA ALA A 261 8.07 -34.96 11.72
C ALA A 261 8.67 -36.35 12.01
N ARG A 262 8.20 -37.02 13.08
CA ARG A 262 8.64 -38.37 13.44
C ARG A 262 8.24 -39.41 12.39
N MET A 263 7.02 -39.32 11.87
CA MET A 263 6.55 -40.15 10.74
C MET A 263 7.36 -39.90 9.47
N ALA A 264 7.77 -38.65 9.23
CA ALA A 264 8.67 -38.30 8.13
C ALA A 264 10.13 -38.69 8.38
N GLY A 265 10.51 -39.08 9.60
CA GLY A 265 11.84 -39.61 9.93
C GLY A 265 12.84 -38.60 10.49
N PHE A 266 12.39 -37.44 10.99
CA PHE A 266 13.23 -36.48 11.72
C PHE A 266 12.61 -36.06 13.06
N ARG A 267 13.38 -35.36 13.89
CA ARG A 267 12.94 -34.88 15.21
C ARG A 267 12.66 -33.38 15.16
N ILE A 268 11.54 -32.94 15.72
CA ILE A 268 11.13 -31.53 15.68
C ILE A 268 12.09 -30.61 16.47
N ILE A 269 12.58 -31.02 17.65
CA ILE A 269 13.42 -30.16 18.49
C ILE A 269 14.76 -29.79 17.80
N PRO A 270 15.56 -30.72 17.25
CA PRO A 270 16.74 -30.37 16.47
C PRO A 270 16.42 -29.50 15.25
N PHE A 271 15.27 -29.73 14.61
CA PHE A 271 14.83 -28.95 13.46
C PHE A 271 14.51 -27.50 13.85
N LEU A 272 13.81 -27.26 14.96
CA LEU A 272 13.58 -25.91 15.49
C LEU A 272 14.89 -25.19 15.84
N LYS A 273 15.90 -25.93 16.36
CA LYS A 273 17.24 -25.36 16.60
C LYS A 273 17.94 -24.94 15.31
N TYR A 274 17.70 -25.62 14.19
CA TYR A 274 18.26 -25.30 12.88
C TYR A 274 17.67 -23.99 12.30
N ILE A 275 16.35 -23.80 12.43
CA ILE A 275 15.64 -22.59 11.95
C ILE A 275 15.50 -21.49 13.03
N ARG A 276 16.24 -21.57 14.13
CA ARG A 276 16.09 -20.65 15.29
C ARG A 276 16.26 -19.17 14.95
N GLU A 277 17.10 -18.86 13.96
CA GLU A 277 17.39 -17.48 13.57
C GLU A 277 16.15 -16.86 12.93
N GLU A 278 15.49 -17.60 12.05
CA GLU A 278 14.24 -17.21 11.40
C GLU A 278 13.13 -17.06 12.44
N LEU A 279 13.00 -18.02 13.37
CA LEU A 279 11.98 -17.94 14.42
C LEU A 279 12.17 -16.70 15.30
N LEU A 280 13.40 -16.37 15.68
CA LEU A 280 13.65 -15.18 16.51
C LEU A 280 13.38 -13.87 15.77
N ILE A 281 13.64 -13.82 14.47
CA ILE A 281 13.29 -12.66 13.64
C ILE A 281 11.76 -12.53 13.51
N VAL A 282 11.05 -13.63 13.29
CA VAL A 282 9.57 -13.65 13.24
C VAL A 282 8.98 -13.21 14.57
N LEU A 283 9.54 -13.68 15.69
CA LEU A 283 9.12 -13.27 17.02
C LEU A 283 9.23 -11.75 17.18
N GLY A 284 10.37 -11.16 16.81
CA GLY A 284 10.57 -9.71 16.93
C GLY A 284 9.76 -8.88 15.94
N THR A 285 9.43 -9.41 14.76
CA THR A 285 8.80 -8.64 13.66
C THR A 285 7.31 -8.92 13.50
N SER A 286 6.81 -9.97 14.15
CA SER A 286 5.43 -10.47 14.03
C SER A 286 5.00 -10.75 12.57
N SER A 287 5.95 -11.07 11.69
CA SER A 287 5.68 -11.33 10.27
C SER A 287 6.44 -12.57 9.79
N SER A 288 5.71 -13.56 9.28
CA SER A 288 6.28 -14.77 8.68
C SER A 288 7.02 -14.44 7.37
N ASP A 289 6.53 -13.44 6.64
CA ASP A 289 7.08 -12.98 5.37
C ASP A 289 8.53 -12.49 5.52
N ALA A 290 8.84 -11.90 6.67
CA ALA A 290 10.16 -11.37 7.01
C ALA A 290 11.30 -12.36 6.79
N VAL A 291 11.02 -13.66 6.91
CA VAL A 291 12.03 -14.74 6.87
C VAL A 291 11.84 -15.72 5.73
N LEU A 292 10.83 -15.53 4.86
CA LEU A 292 10.53 -16.44 3.77
C LEU A 292 11.77 -16.72 2.89
N PRO A 293 12.53 -15.71 2.42
CA PRO A 293 13.72 -15.97 1.60
C PRO A 293 14.84 -16.72 2.34
N SER A 294 15.08 -16.41 3.63
CA SER A 294 16.08 -17.12 4.44
C SER A 294 15.66 -18.55 4.72
N LEU A 295 14.37 -18.79 4.94
CA LEU A 295 13.82 -20.12 5.16
C LEU A 295 14.03 -21.00 3.93
N MET A 296 13.69 -20.51 2.74
CA MET A 296 13.92 -21.24 1.48
C MET A 296 15.38 -21.66 1.33
N LYS A 297 16.32 -20.73 1.56
CA LYS A 297 17.76 -21.01 1.51
C LYS A 297 18.21 -22.05 2.55
N LYS A 298 17.61 -22.07 3.75
CA LYS A 298 17.88 -23.10 4.76
C LYS A 298 17.30 -24.45 4.36
N MET A 299 16.10 -24.49 3.78
CA MET A 299 15.53 -25.75 3.28
C MET A 299 16.38 -26.35 2.15
N GLU A 300 16.91 -25.53 1.25
CA GLU A 300 17.88 -25.97 0.24
C GLU A 300 19.17 -26.53 0.87
N ARG A 301 19.71 -25.83 1.86
CA ARG A 301 20.94 -26.27 2.58
C ARG A 301 20.74 -27.55 3.38
N LEU A 302 19.51 -27.81 3.84
CA LEU A 302 19.15 -29.05 4.52
C LEU A 302 19.13 -30.25 3.55
N GLY A 303 19.03 -29.99 2.25
CA GLY A 303 19.07 -31.00 1.19
C GLY A 303 17.77 -31.11 0.38
N CYS A 304 16.75 -30.31 0.66
CA CYS A 304 15.56 -30.25 -0.20
C CYS A 304 15.95 -29.65 -1.55
N SER A 305 15.43 -30.20 -2.66
CA SER A 305 15.78 -29.66 -3.98
C SER A 305 15.24 -28.24 -4.16
N ARG A 306 16.02 -27.38 -4.85
CA ARG A 306 15.59 -26.02 -5.23
C ARG A 306 14.19 -25.99 -5.86
N PRO A 307 13.89 -26.88 -6.84
CA PRO A 307 12.54 -27.02 -7.38
C PRO A 307 11.44 -27.22 -6.36
N LEU A 308 11.63 -28.15 -5.43
CA LEU A 308 10.62 -28.47 -4.43
C LEU A 308 10.45 -27.30 -3.45
N VAL A 309 11.55 -26.71 -2.98
CA VAL A 309 11.50 -25.55 -2.07
C VAL A 309 10.82 -24.36 -2.73
N GLY A 310 11.15 -24.08 -3.99
CA GLY A 310 10.56 -23.01 -4.78
C GLY A 310 9.06 -23.15 -5.01
N LEU A 311 8.53 -24.38 -5.01
CA LEU A 311 7.11 -24.66 -5.14
C LEU A 311 6.40 -24.71 -3.77
N VAL A 312 6.90 -25.52 -2.84
CA VAL A 312 6.18 -25.88 -1.60
C VAL A 312 6.18 -24.73 -0.59
N VAL A 313 7.30 -24.03 -0.39
CA VAL A 313 7.38 -22.98 0.64
C VAL A 313 6.47 -21.79 0.32
N PRO A 314 6.51 -21.18 -0.88
CA PRO A 314 5.67 -20.02 -1.19
C PRO A 314 4.18 -20.37 -1.20
N THR A 315 3.80 -21.52 -1.76
CA THR A 315 2.41 -21.99 -1.73
C THR A 315 1.95 -22.25 -0.31
N GLY A 316 2.78 -22.86 0.54
CA GLY A 316 2.44 -23.10 1.94
C GLY A 316 2.26 -21.82 2.76
N TYR A 317 2.97 -20.74 2.44
CA TYR A 317 2.77 -19.45 3.09
C TYR A 317 1.38 -18.84 2.87
N VAL A 318 0.69 -19.27 1.80
CA VAL A 318 -0.70 -18.91 1.53
C VAL A 318 -1.66 -19.95 2.11
N PHE A 319 -1.46 -21.22 1.75
CA PHE A 319 -2.44 -22.27 1.99
C PHE A 319 -2.26 -23.01 3.33
N ASN A 320 -1.09 -22.96 3.97
CA ASN A 320 -0.79 -23.63 5.24
C ASN A 320 -0.59 -22.61 6.36
N SER A 321 -1.65 -21.85 6.63
CA SER A 321 -1.69 -20.82 7.66
C SER A 321 -2.19 -21.38 9.00
N ASP A 322 -1.49 -22.40 9.53
CA ASP A 322 -1.90 -23.15 10.73
C ASP A 322 -2.16 -22.25 11.95
N GLY A 323 -1.30 -21.24 12.16
CA GLY A 323 -1.46 -20.27 13.24
C GLY A 323 -2.75 -19.45 13.11
N THR A 324 -3.08 -19.03 11.90
CA THR A 324 -4.31 -18.29 11.60
C THR A 324 -5.54 -19.15 11.84
N CYS A 325 -5.51 -20.43 11.49
CA CYS A 325 -6.60 -21.38 11.72
C CYS A 325 -6.90 -21.56 13.22
N ILE A 326 -5.85 -21.81 14.01
CA ILE A 326 -5.94 -21.93 15.47
C ILE A 326 -6.49 -20.64 16.09
N TYR A 327 -6.07 -19.49 15.58
CA TYR A 327 -6.52 -18.18 16.05
C TYR A 327 -8.00 -17.93 15.74
N MET A 328 -8.44 -18.19 14.51
CA MET A 328 -9.81 -17.91 14.09
C MET A 328 -10.85 -18.67 14.93
N THR A 329 -10.58 -19.95 15.19
CA THR A 329 -11.46 -20.81 15.98
C THR A 329 -11.48 -20.41 17.45
N MET A 330 -10.31 -20.20 18.07
CA MET A 330 -10.25 -19.76 19.47
C MET A 330 -10.80 -18.36 19.71
N ALA A 331 -10.52 -17.41 18.81
CA ALA A 331 -11.01 -16.04 18.93
C ALA A 331 -12.53 -15.98 18.80
N THR A 332 -13.10 -16.75 17.86
CA THR A 332 -14.56 -16.85 17.70
C THR A 332 -15.22 -17.41 18.96
N LEU A 333 -14.70 -18.52 19.50
CA LEU A 333 -15.23 -19.13 20.72
C LEU A 333 -15.03 -18.25 21.94
N PHE A 334 -13.90 -17.54 22.04
CA PHE A 334 -13.67 -16.57 23.09
C PHE A 334 -14.74 -15.48 23.08
N ILE A 335 -15.05 -14.90 21.91
CA ILE A 335 -16.08 -13.86 21.81
C ILE A 335 -17.43 -14.41 22.23
N ALA A 336 -17.81 -15.58 21.70
CA ALA A 336 -19.07 -16.22 22.06
C ALA A 336 -19.19 -16.44 23.58
N GLN A 337 -18.14 -17.00 24.20
CA GLN A 337 -18.08 -17.20 25.65
C GLN A 337 -18.09 -15.88 26.44
N ALA A 338 -17.41 -14.84 25.95
CA ALA A 338 -17.33 -13.54 26.62
C ALA A 338 -18.65 -12.77 26.59
N THR A 339 -19.47 -13.00 25.57
CA THR A 339 -20.82 -12.44 25.42
C THR A 339 -21.92 -13.38 25.93
N ASN A 340 -21.57 -14.49 26.60
CA ASN A 340 -22.51 -15.50 27.10
C ASN A 340 -23.41 -16.13 26.02
N ILE A 341 -22.85 -16.38 24.84
CA ILE A 341 -23.53 -16.99 23.71
C ILE A 341 -23.02 -18.42 23.58
N ASP A 342 -23.90 -19.37 23.81
CA ASP A 342 -23.60 -20.78 23.61
C ASP A 342 -23.68 -21.14 22.13
N LEU A 343 -22.59 -21.70 21.60
CA LEU A 343 -22.54 -22.18 20.23
C LEU A 343 -22.96 -23.65 20.18
N THR A 344 -23.88 -23.94 19.28
CA THR A 344 -24.27 -25.32 18.95
C THR A 344 -23.17 -26.00 18.13
N LEU A 345 -23.12 -27.34 18.17
CA LEU A 345 -22.18 -28.12 17.36
C LEU A 345 -22.27 -27.77 15.86
N THR A 346 -23.48 -27.48 15.36
CA THR A 346 -23.69 -27.07 13.96
C THR A 346 -23.02 -25.73 13.66
N GLN A 347 -23.12 -24.76 14.57
CA GLN A 347 -22.43 -23.47 14.42
C GLN A 347 -20.92 -23.65 14.50
N GLU A 348 -20.42 -24.49 15.40
CA GLU A 348 -19.00 -24.83 15.51
C GLU A 348 -18.42 -25.47 14.24
N LEU A 349 -19.15 -26.43 13.64
CA LEU A 349 -18.78 -27.01 12.36
C LEU A 349 -18.82 -25.97 11.23
N THR A 350 -19.78 -25.04 11.28
CA THR A 350 -19.86 -23.92 10.35
C THR A 350 -18.66 -22.98 10.49
N ILE A 351 -18.20 -22.69 11.71
CA ILE A 351 -16.96 -21.92 11.96
C ILE A 351 -15.79 -22.61 11.28
N ILE A 352 -15.63 -23.92 11.47
CA ILE A 352 -14.53 -24.68 10.86
C ILE A 352 -14.60 -24.56 9.33
N ALA A 353 -15.77 -24.81 8.72
CA ALA A 353 -15.94 -24.76 7.28
C ALA A 353 -15.61 -23.37 6.69
N VAL A 354 -16.10 -22.30 7.32
CA VAL A 354 -15.86 -20.92 6.86
C VAL A 354 -14.42 -20.50 7.14
N ALA A 355 -13.87 -20.79 8.32
CA ALA A 355 -12.50 -20.48 8.70
C ALA A 355 -11.47 -21.17 7.79
N LEU A 356 -11.77 -22.39 7.32
CA LEU A 356 -10.94 -23.12 6.38
C LEU A 356 -10.81 -22.40 5.03
N LEU A 357 -11.85 -21.68 4.61
CA LEU A 357 -11.82 -20.85 3.41
C LEU A 357 -11.17 -19.48 3.68
N THR A 358 -11.64 -18.76 4.71
CA THR A 358 -11.21 -17.40 5.01
C THR A 358 -9.74 -17.34 5.44
N SER A 359 -9.21 -18.38 6.09
CA SER A 359 -7.79 -18.48 6.45
C SER A 359 -6.84 -18.46 5.25
N LYS A 360 -7.26 -18.97 4.09
CA LYS A 360 -6.46 -18.96 2.85
C LYS A 360 -6.37 -17.56 2.24
N GLY A 361 -7.45 -16.78 2.34
CA GLY A 361 -7.50 -15.36 1.98
C GLY A 361 -6.77 -14.43 2.95
N ALA A 362 -6.39 -14.93 4.13
CA ALA A 362 -5.80 -14.15 5.22
C ALA A 362 -4.27 -14.10 5.23
N SER A 363 -3.60 -14.54 4.16
CA SER A 363 -2.15 -14.71 4.11
C SER A 363 -1.40 -13.44 3.65
N GLY A 364 -0.15 -13.27 4.12
CA GLY A 364 0.84 -12.33 3.56
C GLY A 364 0.73 -10.85 3.95
N VAL A 365 -0.29 -10.42 4.70
CA VAL A 365 -0.41 -9.02 5.17
C VAL A 365 -0.77 -8.97 6.65
N GLN A 366 -0.05 -8.13 7.40
CA GLN A 366 -0.33 -7.86 8.81
C GLN A 366 -1.74 -7.28 8.98
N GLY A 367 -2.56 -7.92 9.82
CA GLY A 367 -3.98 -7.58 10.00
C GLY A 367 -4.95 -8.37 9.10
N ALA A 368 -4.48 -9.09 8.08
CA ALA A 368 -5.35 -9.88 7.19
C ALA A 368 -6.09 -11.01 7.93
N SER A 369 -5.45 -11.67 8.90
CA SER A 369 -6.09 -12.66 9.76
C SER A 369 -7.21 -12.08 10.64
N PHE A 370 -7.12 -10.79 11.01
CA PHE A 370 -8.17 -10.12 11.76
C PHE A 370 -9.38 -9.82 10.86
N ILE A 371 -9.14 -9.34 9.62
CA ILE A 371 -10.20 -9.15 8.60
C ILE A 371 -10.91 -10.48 8.30
N ALA A 372 -10.14 -11.55 8.10
CA ALA A 372 -10.71 -12.86 7.79
C ALA A 372 -11.47 -13.48 8.97
N LEU A 373 -11.06 -13.18 10.22
CA LEU A 373 -11.85 -13.52 11.40
C LEU A 373 -13.18 -12.75 11.42
N VAL A 374 -13.19 -11.46 11.08
CA VAL A 374 -14.43 -10.69 10.93
C VAL A 374 -15.33 -11.34 9.86
N GLY A 375 -14.79 -11.73 8.72
CA GLY A 375 -15.54 -12.46 7.69
C GLY A 375 -16.11 -13.78 8.19
N THR A 376 -15.37 -14.51 9.02
CA THR A 376 -15.83 -15.77 9.62
C THR A 376 -16.98 -15.54 10.60
N LEU A 377 -16.91 -14.49 11.42
CA LEU A 377 -17.95 -14.12 12.38
C LEU A 377 -19.22 -13.59 11.70
N SER A 378 -19.09 -12.85 10.60
CA SER A 378 -20.25 -12.32 9.86
C SER A 378 -21.18 -13.41 9.31
N VAL A 379 -20.68 -14.64 9.11
CA VAL A 379 -21.49 -15.79 8.66
C VAL A 379 -22.30 -16.40 9.82
N ILE A 380 -22.01 -16.03 11.06
CA ILE A 380 -22.68 -16.54 12.26
C ILE A 380 -23.38 -15.37 12.96
N PRO A 381 -24.67 -15.14 12.66
CA PRO A 381 -25.40 -13.97 13.15
C PRO A 381 -25.49 -13.90 14.68
N THR A 382 -25.35 -15.04 15.34
CA THR A 382 -25.45 -15.13 16.80
C THR A 382 -24.25 -14.54 17.51
N VAL A 383 -23.07 -14.45 16.89
CA VAL A 383 -21.88 -13.88 17.55
C VAL A 383 -21.71 -12.42 17.11
N PRO A 384 -21.80 -11.44 18.02
CA PRO A 384 -21.74 -10.04 17.64
C PRO A 384 -20.33 -9.68 17.16
N VAL A 385 -20.24 -9.13 15.94
CA VAL A 385 -18.97 -8.64 15.36
C VAL A 385 -18.33 -7.57 16.24
N ALA A 386 -19.12 -6.81 17.00
CA ALA A 386 -18.62 -5.84 17.98
C ALA A 386 -17.72 -6.48 19.07
N GLY A 387 -17.89 -7.78 19.36
CA GLY A 387 -17.03 -8.55 20.26
C GLY A 387 -15.57 -8.61 19.84
N MET A 388 -15.28 -8.36 18.57
CA MET A 388 -13.90 -8.24 18.04
C MET A 388 -13.12 -7.09 18.68
N ALA A 389 -13.81 -6.06 19.19
CA ALA A 389 -13.15 -4.97 19.92
C ALA A 389 -12.38 -5.47 21.15
N LEU A 390 -12.84 -6.56 21.78
CA LEU A 390 -12.18 -7.20 22.93
C LEU A 390 -10.82 -7.80 22.56
N ILE A 391 -10.67 -8.25 21.30
CA ILE A 391 -9.46 -8.91 20.81
C ILE A 391 -8.52 -7.92 20.12
N LEU A 392 -9.03 -6.81 19.58
CA LEU A 392 -8.25 -5.85 18.79
C LEU A 392 -6.96 -5.37 19.49
N GLY A 393 -7.01 -5.14 20.81
CA GLY A 393 -5.85 -4.72 21.59
C GLY A 393 -4.78 -5.81 21.78
N ILE A 394 -5.19 -7.07 21.82
CA ILE A 394 -4.30 -8.22 22.06
C ILE A 394 -3.92 -8.99 20.79
N ASP A 395 -4.60 -8.74 19.67
CA ASP A 395 -4.34 -9.38 18.38
C ASP A 395 -2.88 -9.23 17.97
N ARG A 396 -2.26 -8.10 18.34
CA ARG A 396 -0.84 -7.84 18.08
C ARG A 396 0.06 -8.91 18.72
N PHE A 397 -0.19 -9.29 19.96
CA PHE A 397 0.60 -10.32 20.67
C PHE A 397 0.30 -11.73 20.15
N MET A 398 -0.93 -12.00 19.72
CA MET A 398 -1.28 -13.28 19.12
C MET A 398 -0.72 -13.42 17.70
N SER A 399 -0.55 -12.30 16.98
CA SER A 399 0.04 -12.28 15.64
C SER A 399 1.47 -12.84 15.60
N GLU A 400 2.23 -12.70 16.69
CA GLU A 400 3.59 -13.24 16.81
C GLU A 400 3.58 -14.77 16.79
N ALA A 401 2.79 -15.40 17.67
CA ALA A 401 2.65 -16.84 17.74
C ALA A 401 2.03 -17.41 16.45
N ARG A 402 1.06 -16.70 15.83
CA ARG A 402 0.52 -17.06 14.51
C ARG A 402 1.63 -17.16 13.46
N ALA A 403 2.44 -16.11 13.35
CA ALA A 403 3.51 -16.03 12.35
C ALA A 403 4.58 -17.13 12.58
N LEU A 404 4.96 -17.37 13.84
CA LEU A 404 5.89 -18.45 14.20
C LEU A 404 5.37 -19.81 13.76
N LEU A 405 4.10 -20.10 14.05
CA LEU A 405 3.52 -21.39 13.71
C LEU A 405 3.47 -21.62 12.20
N THR A 406 3.07 -20.61 11.43
CA THR A 406 3.06 -20.67 9.96
C THR A 406 4.46 -20.96 9.39
N VAL A 407 5.51 -20.31 9.92
CA VAL A 407 6.89 -20.58 9.47
C VAL A 407 7.32 -22.01 9.79
N ILE A 408 7.04 -22.50 11.01
CA ILE A 408 7.38 -23.87 11.41
C ILE A 408 6.61 -24.90 10.58
N GLY A 409 5.29 -24.72 10.42
CA GLY A 409 4.43 -25.61 9.64
C GLY A 409 4.91 -25.74 8.20
N ASN A 410 5.23 -24.62 7.54
CA ASN A 410 5.74 -24.62 6.17
C ASN A 410 7.13 -25.25 6.03
N ALA A 411 8.01 -25.02 6.99
CA ALA A 411 9.33 -25.65 7.03
C ALA A 411 9.21 -27.17 7.18
N VAL A 412 8.34 -27.65 8.07
CA VAL A 412 8.05 -29.07 8.27
C VAL A 412 7.42 -29.68 7.01
N ALA A 413 6.41 -29.02 6.43
CA ALA A 413 5.74 -29.47 5.22
C ALA A 413 6.73 -29.67 4.06
N THR A 414 7.66 -28.74 3.90
CA THR A 414 8.70 -28.82 2.86
C THR A 414 9.56 -30.07 3.01
N VAL A 415 9.98 -30.40 4.23
CA VAL A 415 10.76 -31.61 4.51
C VAL A 415 9.92 -32.88 4.33
N VAL A 416 8.66 -32.88 4.75
CA VAL A 416 7.74 -34.02 4.60
C VAL A 416 7.50 -34.33 3.12
N VAL A 417 7.20 -33.31 2.31
CA VAL A 417 6.98 -33.48 0.86
C VAL A 417 8.26 -33.93 0.17
N ALA A 418 9.43 -33.38 0.54
CA ALA A 418 10.73 -33.83 0.03
C ALA A 418 11.02 -35.31 0.36
N ARG A 419 10.60 -35.77 1.54
CA ARG A 419 10.68 -37.18 1.94
C ARG A 419 9.74 -38.07 1.13
N TRP A 420 8.51 -37.63 0.89
CA TRP A 420 7.54 -38.35 0.05
C TRP A 420 7.95 -38.43 -1.43
N GLU A 421 8.76 -37.49 -1.92
CA GLU A 421 9.37 -37.54 -3.24
C GLU A 421 10.71 -38.28 -3.28
N LYS A 422 11.15 -38.85 -2.15
CA LYS A 422 12.42 -39.59 -2.00
C LYS A 422 13.65 -38.74 -2.33
N GLU A 423 13.56 -37.42 -2.26
CA GLU A 423 14.68 -36.49 -2.48
C GLU A 423 15.59 -36.39 -1.25
N LEU A 424 15.03 -36.67 -0.08
CA LEU A 424 15.72 -36.60 1.20
C LEU A 424 15.70 -37.97 1.89
N SER A 425 16.84 -38.46 2.36
CA SER A 425 16.91 -39.69 3.16
C SER A 425 16.86 -39.40 4.66
N ALA A 426 16.29 -40.32 5.45
CA ALA A 426 16.27 -40.19 6.92
C ALA A 426 17.68 -40.20 7.53
N GLU A 427 18.67 -40.78 6.85
CA GLU A 427 20.07 -40.79 7.27
C GLU A 427 20.74 -39.41 7.11
N GLN A 428 20.45 -38.70 6.01
CA GLN A 428 20.90 -37.32 5.80
C GLN A 428 20.32 -36.34 6.83
N LEU A 429 19.13 -36.62 7.37
CA LEU A 429 18.50 -35.84 8.44
C LEU A 429 19.04 -36.15 9.84
N LYS A 430 19.59 -37.36 10.05
CA LYS A 430 20.20 -37.77 11.33
C LYS A 430 21.65 -37.30 11.46
N GLY A 431 22.39 -37.22 10.35
CA GLY A 431 23.70 -36.60 10.31
C GLY A 431 23.56 -35.09 10.17
N GLN A 432 23.67 -34.34 11.26
CA GLN A 432 23.76 -32.88 11.20
C GLN A 432 24.85 -32.48 10.18
N PRO A 433 24.54 -31.67 9.16
CA PRO A 433 25.59 -30.98 8.44
C PRO A 433 26.09 -29.87 9.36
N GLU A 434 27.17 -30.15 10.09
CA GLU A 434 28.06 -29.09 10.56
C GLU A 434 28.37 -28.16 9.37
N PRO A 435 28.38 -26.84 9.56
CA PRO A 435 28.63 -25.90 8.47
C PRO A 435 30.05 -26.09 7.94
N GLY A 436 30.22 -26.90 6.87
CA GLY A 436 31.51 -27.03 6.18
C GLY A 436 31.85 -28.32 5.43
N GLN A 437 31.04 -29.39 5.41
CA GLN A 437 31.54 -30.69 4.92
C GLN A 437 30.98 -31.27 3.60
N SER A 438 30.14 -30.56 2.84
CA SER A 438 29.60 -31.13 1.58
C SER A 438 30.61 -31.21 0.41
N GLY A 439 31.84 -30.69 0.54
CA GLY A 439 32.86 -30.75 -0.52
C GLY A 439 33.67 -32.06 -0.59
N ARG A 440 33.61 -32.93 0.45
CA ARG A 440 34.53 -34.08 0.56
C ARG A 440 34.01 -35.39 -0.03
N ARG A 441 32.70 -35.60 -0.20
CA ARG A 441 32.15 -36.89 -0.67
C ARG A 441 32.02 -37.03 -2.19
N LEU A 442 32.09 -35.93 -2.95
CA LEU A 442 32.14 -35.97 -4.42
C LEU A 442 33.55 -36.22 -4.98
N ARG A 443 34.59 -36.16 -4.15
CA ARG A 443 35.98 -36.47 -4.56
C ARG A 443 36.35 -37.95 -4.46
N SER A 444 35.71 -38.75 -3.59
CA SER A 444 36.06 -40.17 -3.43
C SER A 444 35.42 -41.10 -4.47
N ALA A 445 34.49 -40.61 -5.28
CA ALA A 445 33.86 -41.40 -6.36
C ALA A 445 34.54 -41.21 -7.73
N ARG A 446 35.48 -40.27 -7.88
CA ARG A 446 36.15 -39.95 -9.15
C ARG A 446 37.64 -40.30 -9.22
N SER A 447 38.24 -40.79 -8.14
CA SER A 447 39.68 -41.12 -8.08
C SER A 447 40.01 -42.60 -8.31
N ARG A 448 39.12 -43.38 -8.95
CA ARG A 448 39.35 -44.82 -9.23
C ARG A 448 39.45 -45.18 -10.71
N GLN A 449 39.60 -44.20 -11.59
CA GLN A 449 39.89 -44.45 -13.01
C GLN A 449 40.87 -43.42 -13.53
N ARG A 450 42.15 -43.82 -13.58
CA ARG A 450 43.12 -43.60 -14.66
C ARG A 450 44.52 -43.68 -14.07
N GLY A 451 45.12 -44.85 -14.25
CA GLY A 451 46.57 -45.00 -14.22
C GLY A 451 47.19 -44.71 -15.60
N SER A 452 48.52 -44.83 -15.59
CA SER A 452 49.49 -44.92 -16.70
C SER A 452 49.77 -43.66 -17.52
N GLY A 453 51.05 -43.27 -17.55
CA GLY A 453 51.61 -42.42 -18.60
C GLY A 453 52.82 -41.60 -18.15
N ASP A 454 54.00 -42.07 -18.51
CA ASP A 454 55.34 -41.56 -18.21
C ASP A 454 55.65 -40.13 -18.70
N GLY A 455 56.74 -39.57 -18.17
CA GLY A 455 57.75 -38.96 -19.05
C GLY A 455 58.12 -37.49 -18.83
N HIS A 456 59.28 -37.30 -18.19
CA HIS A 456 60.38 -36.41 -18.60
C HIS A 456 60.42 -34.89 -18.27
N LEU A 457 61.53 -34.58 -17.57
CA LEU A 457 62.51 -33.49 -17.75
C LEU A 457 62.22 -32.06 -17.22
N SER A 458 63.07 -31.70 -16.25
CA SER A 458 63.45 -30.39 -15.70
C SER A 458 64.27 -29.53 -16.71
N PRO A 459 64.94 -28.40 -16.35
CA PRO A 459 64.77 -27.41 -15.27
C PRO A 459 64.95 -25.91 -15.73
N THR A 460 64.91 -24.97 -14.76
CA THR A 460 65.78 -23.76 -14.55
C THR A 460 65.18 -22.33 -14.51
N MET A 461 65.55 -21.62 -13.41
CA MET A 461 65.99 -20.20 -13.21
C MET A 461 65.16 -19.02 -13.79
N HIS A 462 64.98 -17.83 -13.19
CA HIS A 462 65.77 -16.91 -12.34
C HIS A 462 64.80 -15.89 -11.63
N ARG A 463 65.02 -15.44 -10.37
CA ARG A 463 65.58 -14.12 -9.90
C ARG A 463 64.84 -12.87 -10.45
N THR A 464 64.39 -11.82 -9.73
CA THR A 464 64.93 -10.95 -8.64
C THR A 464 63.77 -10.04 -8.13
N SER A 465 63.50 -9.80 -6.84
CA SER A 465 64.13 -8.92 -5.81
C SER A 465 63.88 -7.39 -5.91
N ARG A 466 63.55 -6.80 -4.72
CA ARG A 466 63.63 -5.39 -4.25
C ARG A 466 62.49 -4.43 -4.69
N ARG A 467 62.02 -3.47 -3.87
CA ARG A 467 62.68 -2.71 -2.78
C ARG A 467 61.69 -2.14 -1.73
N LYS A 468 62.26 -1.84 -0.56
CA LYS A 468 61.68 -1.42 0.73
C LYS A 468 61.23 0.04 0.81
N ARG A 469 60.24 0.27 1.69
CA ARG A 469 59.86 1.52 2.38
C ARG A 469 60.82 1.86 3.54
N THR A 470 60.98 3.16 3.81
CA THR A 470 61.20 3.88 5.11
C THR A 470 61.64 5.31 4.77
N ARG A 471 61.39 6.42 5.49
CA ARG A 471 60.50 6.91 6.57
C ARG A 471 60.94 8.39 6.80
N ALA A 472 60.11 9.18 7.49
CA ALA A 472 60.39 10.50 8.12
C ALA A 472 60.41 11.73 7.18
N SER A 473 59.45 12.67 7.26
CA SER A 473 59.13 13.66 8.31
C SER A 473 59.95 14.96 8.15
N GLY A 474 59.28 16.08 7.88
CA GLY A 474 59.86 17.42 7.98
C GLY A 474 59.11 18.50 7.19
N LEU A 475 58.32 19.30 7.91
CA LEU A 475 57.91 20.70 7.67
C LEU A 475 57.66 21.20 6.22
N CYS A 476 56.41 21.58 5.94
CA CYS A 476 56.05 22.95 5.52
C CYS A 476 54.52 23.03 5.36
N ALA A 477 53.83 23.60 6.35
CA ALA A 477 52.39 23.89 6.27
C ALA A 477 52.20 25.38 6.53
N LEU A 478 52.00 26.14 5.45
CA LEU A 478 51.53 27.53 5.50
C LEU A 478 50.71 27.78 4.23
N ARG A 479 49.52 28.36 4.44
CA ARG A 479 48.46 28.67 3.47
C ARG A 479 47.70 27.48 2.90
N ILE A 480 46.54 27.21 3.48
CA ILE A 480 45.19 27.16 2.85
C ILE A 480 44.23 26.66 3.95
N HIS A 481 43.92 27.54 4.90
CA HIS A 481 42.85 27.33 5.88
C HIS A 481 42.21 28.68 6.18
N ASN A 482 41.25 29.08 5.34
CA ASN A 482 40.30 30.15 5.70
C ASN A 482 39.04 30.26 4.82
N LYS A 483 38.72 29.29 3.96
CA LYS A 483 37.48 29.33 3.13
C LYS A 483 36.43 28.26 3.45
N ARG A 484 36.71 27.32 4.35
CA ARG A 484 35.77 26.24 4.73
C ARG A 484 34.98 26.54 6.02
N GLU A 485 35.53 27.32 6.95
CA GLU A 485 34.83 27.64 8.20
C GLU A 485 33.75 28.71 8.03
N GLU A 486 33.94 29.71 7.15
CA GLU A 486 32.90 30.72 6.86
C GLU A 486 31.63 30.14 6.22
N LYS A 487 31.74 29.06 5.44
CA LYS A 487 30.57 28.40 4.83
C LYS A 487 29.77 27.56 5.83
N MET A 488 30.40 26.97 6.85
CA MET A 488 29.68 26.24 7.88
C MET A 488 29.01 27.15 8.92
N LEU A 489 29.60 28.31 9.23
CA LEU A 489 28.97 29.30 10.12
C LEU A 489 27.72 29.94 9.50
N LYS A 490 27.71 30.23 8.19
CA LYS A 490 26.50 30.77 7.51
C LYS A 490 25.33 29.77 7.44
N ALA A 491 25.61 28.47 7.35
CA ALA A 491 24.57 27.43 7.38
C ALA A 491 23.93 27.27 8.78
N SER A 492 24.71 27.49 9.85
CA SER A 492 24.22 27.45 11.24
C SER A 492 23.27 28.61 11.56
N HIS A 493 23.54 29.82 11.02
CA HIS A 493 22.67 30.98 11.21
C HIS A 493 21.31 30.85 10.50
N SER A 494 21.27 30.23 9.31
CA SER A 494 20.03 29.94 8.57
C SER A 494 19.11 28.94 9.30
N LEU A 495 19.70 27.96 10.00
CA LEU A 495 18.92 26.97 10.75
C LEU A 495 18.32 27.59 12.02
N LYS A 496 19.10 28.44 12.71
CA LYS A 496 18.65 29.15 13.93
C LYS A 496 17.55 30.18 13.64
N SER A 497 17.59 30.86 12.50
CA SER A 497 16.51 31.79 12.09
C SER A 497 15.22 31.05 11.72
N GLN A 498 15.33 29.89 11.04
CA GLN A 498 14.15 29.07 10.71
C GLN A 498 13.53 28.41 11.95
N LEU A 499 14.35 27.96 12.91
CA LEU A 499 13.86 27.44 14.19
C LEU A 499 13.23 28.54 15.05
N ALA A 500 13.82 29.74 15.08
CA ALA A 500 13.31 30.87 15.87
C ALA A 500 11.97 31.39 15.35
N ILE A 501 11.75 31.42 14.03
CA ILE A 501 10.45 31.79 13.44
C ILE A 501 9.40 30.72 13.76
N ALA A 502 9.74 29.43 13.68
CA ALA A 502 8.84 28.34 14.04
C ALA A 502 8.49 28.32 15.55
N LEU A 503 9.45 28.66 16.42
CA LEU A 503 9.25 28.74 17.88
C LEU A 503 8.46 30.00 18.30
N LEU A 504 8.68 31.16 17.67
CA LEU A 504 7.89 32.37 17.96
C LEU A 504 6.42 32.24 17.52
N THR A 505 6.12 31.51 16.44
CA THR A 505 4.72 31.27 16.03
C THR A 505 3.96 30.36 17.00
N CYS A 506 4.65 29.48 17.73
CA CYS A 506 4.02 28.60 18.73
C CYS A 506 3.80 29.29 20.09
N LEU A 507 4.59 30.31 20.42
CA LEU A 507 4.52 31.00 21.72
C LEU A 507 3.35 31.99 21.85
N CYS A 508 2.72 32.40 20.74
CA CYS A 508 1.57 33.33 20.76
C CYS A 508 0.19 32.64 20.88
N ALA A 509 0.12 31.30 20.97
CA ALA A 509 -1.14 30.55 20.95
C ALA A 509 -1.55 29.98 22.33
N SER A 510 -1.18 30.64 23.42
CA SER A 510 -1.64 30.29 24.77
C SER A 510 -2.92 31.05 25.12
N ALA A 511 -4.02 30.70 24.46
CA ALA A 511 -5.37 31.09 24.87
C ALA A 511 -6.13 29.84 25.32
N THR A 512 -6.70 29.89 26.52
CA THR A 512 -7.57 28.85 27.08
C THR A 512 -8.84 28.72 26.22
N ALA A 513 -8.95 27.65 25.44
CA ALA A 513 -10.14 27.39 24.61
C ALA A 513 -11.29 26.80 25.45
N HIS A 514 -12.47 27.41 25.35
CA HIS A 514 -13.74 26.93 25.89
C HIS A 514 -14.59 26.30 24.77
N ALA A 515 -14.96 25.03 24.97
CA ALA A 515 -16.01 24.17 24.37
C ALA A 515 -16.69 24.42 22.99
N SER A 516 -16.83 23.28 22.30
CA SER A 516 -17.91 22.82 21.39
C SER A 516 -17.89 23.19 19.90
N GLY A 517 -16.97 22.55 19.16
CA GLY A 517 -17.10 22.35 17.72
C GLY A 517 -17.52 20.91 17.39
N GLY A 518 -18.70 20.69 16.83
CA GLY A 518 -19.17 19.36 16.40
C GLY A 518 -18.60 18.97 15.03
N VAL A 519 -18.14 17.73 14.87
CA VAL A 519 -17.78 17.18 13.56
C VAL A 519 -19.04 16.82 12.79
N GLN A 520 -19.19 17.35 11.58
CA GLN A 520 -20.34 17.08 10.70
C GLN A 520 -19.93 16.14 9.58
N LEU A 521 -20.73 15.09 9.36
CA LEU A 521 -20.66 14.25 8.16
C LEU A 521 -21.64 14.81 7.14
N TYR A 522 -21.17 15.03 5.91
CA TYR A 522 -21.98 15.54 4.81
C TYR A 522 -21.55 14.90 3.49
N GLY A 523 -22.42 14.94 2.50
CA GLY A 523 -22.05 14.45 1.18
C GLY A 523 -23.14 14.60 0.14
N LEU A 524 -22.85 14.04 -1.03
CA LEU A 524 -23.74 14.02 -2.16
C LEU A 524 -23.56 12.74 -2.95
N LEU A 525 -24.67 12.12 -3.33
CA LEU A 525 -24.77 11.02 -4.30
C LEU A 525 -25.35 11.57 -5.61
N ASP A 526 -24.81 11.10 -6.72
CA ASP A 526 -25.28 11.45 -8.06
C ASP A 526 -25.00 10.27 -9.01
N THR A 527 -26.03 9.82 -9.70
CA THR A 527 -25.96 8.80 -10.75
C THR A 527 -26.89 9.18 -11.89
N TYR A 528 -26.51 8.79 -13.11
CA TYR A 528 -27.34 8.98 -14.29
C TYR A 528 -27.28 7.76 -15.21
N VAL A 529 -28.32 7.64 -16.02
CA VAL A 529 -28.34 6.73 -17.17
C VAL A 529 -28.43 7.56 -18.44
N GLY A 530 -27.62 7.21 -19.45
CA GLY A 530 -27.54 8.02 -20.64
C GLY A 530 -26.72 7.40 -21.76
N SER A 531 -26.68 8.12 -22.87
CA SER A 531 -25.90 7.80 -24.05
C SER A 531 -24.80 8.84 -24.21
N ILE A 532 -23.54 8.40 -24.30
CA ILE A 532 -22.39 9.26 -24.48
C ILE A 532 -21.79 9.04 -25.86
N LYS A 533 -21.61 10.14 -26.60
CA LYS A 533 -20.86 10.13 -27.87
C LYS A 533 -20.01 11.39 -27.92
N PRO A 534 -18.71 11.31 -27.57
CA PRO A 534 -17.79 12.44 -27.75
C PRO A 534 -17.60 12.77 -29.23
N SER A 535 -17.17 14.00 -29.55
CA SER A 535 -16.80 14.34 -30.93
C SER A 535 -15.64 13.45 -31.41
N GLY A 536 -15.80 12.87 -32.60
CA GLY A 536 -14.86 11.90 -33.18
C GLY A 536 -15.14 10.44 -32.84
N ALA A 537 -16.05 10.14 -31.91
CA ALA A 537 -16.45 8.76 -31.65
C ALA A 537 -17.34 8.19 -32.76
N ALA A 538 -17.04 6.97 -33.22
CA ALA A 538 -17.79 6.31 -34.29
C ALA A 538 -19.24 5.96 -33.88
N LYS A 539 -19.44 5.52 -32.63
CA LYS A 539 -20.75 5.14 -32.07
C LYS A 539 -20.91 5.72 -30.67
N SER A 540 -22.17 5.85 -30.24
CA SER A 540 -22.51 6.18 -28.85
C SER A 540 -22.43 4.95 -27.95
N SER A 541 -22.10 5.15 -26.67
CA SER A 541 -22.19 4.13 -25.62
C SER A 541 -23.31 4.46 -24.65
N TRP A 542 -24.18 3.49 -24.38
CA TRP A 542 -25.13 3.57 -23.28
C TRP A 542 -24.46 3.15 -21.99
N GLN A 543 -24.64 3.95 -20.94
CA GLN A 543 -24.07 3.65 -19.62
C GLN A 543 -24.97 4.17 -18.50
N LEU A 544 -24.99 3.42 -17.41
CA LEU A 544 -25.28 3.93 -16.09
C LEU A 544 -23.92 4.31 -15.50
N ASP A 545 -23.76 5.56 -15.10
CA ASP A 545 -22.48 6.11 -14.62
C ASP A 545 -22.72 7.01 -13.40
N SER A 546 -21.67 7.22 -12.64
CA SER A 546 -21.68 8.06 -11.45
C SER A 546 -21.32 9.51 -11.78
N GLY A 547 -21.98 10.46 -11.12
CA GLY A 547 -21.62 11.88 -11.17
C GLY A 547 -21.95 12.58 -12.48
N GLY A 548 -23.23 12.60 -12.86
CA GLY A 548 -23.66 13.32 -14.05
C GLY A 548 -23.56 14.83 -13.87
N GLU A 549 -24.24 15.40 -12.87
CA GLU A 549 -24.18 16.83 -12.57
C GLU A 549 -23.05 17.18 -11.60
N THR A 550 -22.83 16.34 -10.60
CA THR A 550 -21.81 16.56 -9.58
C THR A 550 -21.17 15.25 -9.21
N THR A 551 -19.84 15.17 -9.27
CA THR A 551 -19.13 13.99 -8.80
C THR A 551 -19.47 13.67 -7.35
N PRO A 552 -19.92 12.43 -7.02
CA PRO A 552 -20.30 12.07 -5.66
C PRO A 552 -19.12 12.13 -4.71
N PHE A 553 -19.39 12.60 -3.51
CA PHE A 553 -18.38 12.73 -2.48
C PHE A 553 -19.04 12.67 -1.10
N TRP A 554 -18.26 12.24 -0.13
CA TRP A 554 -18.62 12.33 1.28
C TRP A 554 -17.44 12.98 2.00
N GLY A 555 -17.73 13.66 3.09
CA GLY A 555 -16.70 14.33 3.85
C GLY A 555 -17.11 14.58 5.27
N MET A 556 -16.08 14.81 6.08
CA MET A 556 -16.21 15.28 7.44
C MET A 556 -15.54 16.64 7.56
N SER A 557 -16.23 17.58 8.17
CA SER A 557 -15.69 18.90 8.49
C SER A 557 -15.98 19.24 9.95
N GLY A 558 -15.15 20.11 10.48
CA GLY A 558 -15.33 20.64 11.82
C GLY A 558 -14.77 22.05 11.91
N GLU A 559 -15.35 22.81 12.80
CA GLU A 559 -14.89 24.13 13.19
C GLU A 559 -14.81 24.18 14.72
N GLU A 560 -13.65 24.59 15.23
CA GLU A 560 -13.41 24.76 16.65
C GLU A 560 -13.05 26.23 16.92
N ASN A 561 -13.84 26.89 17.77
CA ASN A 561 -13.58 28.27 18.15
C ASN A 561 -12.39 28.34 19.12
N LEU A 562 -11.34 29.08 18.73
CA LEU A 562 -10.13 29.28 19.55
C LEU A 562 -10.21 30.53 20.45
N GLY A 563 -11.32 31.27 20.40
CA GLY A 563 -11.48 32.57 21.06
C GLY A 563 -10.95 33.73 20.23
N GLY A 564 -11.33 34.96 20.60
CA GLY A 564 -10.84 36.18 19.95
C GLY A 564 -11.28 36.38 18.48
N GLY A 565 -12.30 35.65 18.02
CA GLY A 565 -12.76 35.66 16.63
C GLY A 565 -11.88 34.87 15.66
N LEU A 566 -11.12 33.90 16.20
CA LEU A 566 -10.34 32.92 15.45
C LEU A 566 -10.94 31.52 15.66
N SER A 567 -11.08 30.76 14.58
CA SER A 567 -11.50 29.36 14.59
C SER A 567 -10.48 28.49 13.88
N THR A 568 -10.26 27.27 14.35
CA THR A 568 -9.63 26.21 13.58
C THR A 568 -10.68 25.50 12.75
N VAL A 569 -10.39 25.27 11.47
CA VAL A 569 -11.28 24.56 10.55
C VAL A 569 -10.54 23.39 9.93
N PHE A 570 -11.25 22.30 9.67
CA PHE A 570 -10.71 21.21 8.86
C PHE A 570 -11.79 20.61 7.96
N ALA A 571 -11.36 20.02 6.85
CA ALA A 571 -12.22 19.17 6.05
C ALA A 571 -11.42 18.02 5.43
N LEU A 572 -12.00 16.83 5.49
CA LEU A 572 -11.53 15.62 4.83
C LEU A 572 -12.66 15.11 3.93
N GLU A 573 -12.46 15.13 2.62
CA GLU A 573 -13.47 14.80 1.62
C GLU A 573 -12.94 13.77 0.62
N SER A 574 -13.68 12.68 0.44
CA SER A 574 -13.38 11.59 -0.49
C SER A 574 -14.42 11.55 -1.60
N TYR A 575 -13.97 11.31 -2.83
CA TYR A 575 -14.85 10.91 -3.92
C TYR A 575 -15.21 9.42 -3.82
N TYR A 576 -16.31 9.02 -4.45
CA TYR A 576 -16.68 7.63 -4.67
C TYR A 576 -17.60 7.52 -5.88
N ALA A 577 -17.69 6.31 -6.44
CA ALA A 577 -18.51 5.99 -7.59
C ALA A 577 -19.78 5.26 -7.12
N VAL A 578 -20.94 5.87 -7.32
CA VAL A 578 -22.25 5.35 -6.88
C VAL A 578 -22.70 4.13 -7.69
N ASP A 579 -22.31 4.08 -8.96
CA ASP A 579 -22.66 3.03 -9.92
C ASP A 579 -21.95 1.69 -9.63
N THR A 580 -20.69 1.75 -9.18
CA THR A 580 -19.82 0.58 -8.98
C THR A 580 -19.46 0.34 -7.51
N GLY A 581 -19.71 1.30 -6.63
CA GLY A 581 -19.26 1.27 -5.23
C GLY A 581 -17.76 1.52 -5.06
N ALA A 582 -17.03 1.85 -6.14
CA ALA A 582 -15.59 2.07 -6.08
C ALA A 582 -15.22 3.36 -5.32
N SER A 583 -14.07 3.36 -4.64
CA SER A 583 -13.51 4.57 -4.03
C SER A 583 -12.90 5.50 -5.08
N GLY A 584 -13.04 6.81 -4.91
CA GLY A 584 -12.49 7.81 -5.82
C GLY A 584 -13.33 8.04 -7.08
N ARG A 585 -12.90 8.98 -7.94
CA ARG A 585 -13.45 9.13 -9.31
C ARG A 585 -12.82 8.14 -10.28
N THR A 586 -11.58 7.76 -9.96
CA THR A 586 -10.76 6.81 -10.69
C THR A 586 -9.96 6.00 -9.66
N PRO A 587 -9.49 4.79 -10.00
CA PRO A 587 -8.71 3.96 -9.07
C PRO A 587 -7.38 4.57 -8.59
N THR A 588 -6.92 5.65 -9.23
CA THR A 588 -5.67 6.35 -8.89
C THR A 588 -5.89 7.56 -7.98
N ASP A 589 -7.14 7.95 -7.70
CA ASP A 589 -7.43 9.04 -6.76
C ASP A 589 -6.95 8.64 -5.35
N ALA A 590 -6.31 9.57 -4.65
CA ALA A 590 -6.06 9.41 -3.22
C ALA A 590 -7.39 9.33 -2.44
N PHE A 591 -7.37 8.73 -1.24
CA PHE A 591 -8.59 8.59 -0.44
C PHE A 591 -9.29 9.93 -0.19
N PHE A 592 -8.60 10.95 0.32
CA PHE A 592 -9.14 12.31 0.43
C PHE A 592 -8.78 13.17 -0.79
N ALA A 593 -9.10 12.68 -2.00
CA ALA A 593 -8.76 13.35 -3.25
C ALA A 593 -9.51 14.66 -3.50
N ARG A 594 -10.64 14.91 -2.85
CA ARG A 594 -11.42 16.13 -3.05
C ARG A 594 -10.84 17.29 -2.23
N SER A 595 -10.76 17.11 -0.91
CA SER A 595 -10.20 18.09 0.03
C SER A 595 -9.55 17.37 1.21
N ALA A 596 -8.40 17.85 1.65
CA ALA A 596 -7.76 17.37 2.88
C ALA A 596 -6.90 18.49 3.48
N TYR A 597 -7.48 19.29 4.37
CA TYR A 597 -6.78 20.44 4.94
C TYR A 597 -7.14 20.67 6.41
N VAL A 598 -6.21 21.35 7.08
CA VAL A 598 -6.44 22.07 8.33
C VAL A 598 -6.21 23.56 8.06
N GLY A 599 -6.95 24.43 8.73
CA GLY A 599 -6.86 25.85 8.51
C GLY A 599 -7.23 26.67 9.74
N LEU A 600 -6.93 27.96 9.65
CA LEU A 600 -7.34 28.98 10.60
C LEU A 600 -8.26 29.95 9.87
N SER A 601 -9.42 30.21 10.44
CA SER A 601 -10.44 31.11 9.92
C SER A 601 -10.68 32.26 10.89
N SER A 602 -10.81 33.47 10.38
CA SER A 602 -11.21 34.64 11.16
C SER A 602 -12.01 35.60 10.29
N ASP A 603 -13.08 36.15 10.85
CA ASP A 603 -13.88 37.17 10.16
C ASP A 603 -13.07 38.45 9.82
N LYS A 604 -12.00 38.70 10.58
CA LYS A 604 -11.14 39.88 10.39
C LYS A 604 -9.99 39.65 9.41
N PHE A 605 -9.36 38.47 9.48
CA PHE A 605 -8.13 38.17 8.76
C PHE A 605 -8.32 37.19 7.61
N GLY A 606 -9.52 36.65 7.43
CA GLY A 606 -9.80 35.65 6.40
C GLY A 606 -9.41 34.25 6.83
N GLU A 607 -9.28 33.37 5.85
CA GLU A 607 -9.07 31.95 6.06
C GLU A 607 -7.77 31.48 5.40
N LEU A 608 -6.90 30.83 6.17
CA LEU A 608 -5.69 30.17 5.68
C LEU A 608 -5.84 28.65 5.83
N ARG A 609 -5.75 27.92 4.72
CA ARG A 609 -5.82 26.45 4.66
C ARG A 609 -4.49 25.87 4.22
N LEU A 610 -4.04 24.82 4.90
CA LEU A 610 -2.84 24.06 4.60
C LEU A 610 -3.19 22.62 4.28
N GLY A 611 -2.75 22.12 3.12
CA GLY A 611 -2.98 20.74 2.70
C GLY A 611 -3.43 20.65 1.24
N ARG A 612 -4.40 19.78 0.97
CA ARG A 612 -5.02 19.62 -0.35
C ARG A 612 -6.28 20.45 -0.47
N ASN A 613 -6.29 21.38 -1.41
CA ASN A 613 -7.39 22.30 -1.66
C ASN A 613 -7.74 22.36 -3.15
N SER A 614 -9.00 22.66 -3.48
CA SER A 614 -9.41 22.92 -4.86
C SER A 614 -8.67 24.12 -5.46
N SER A 615 -8.27 23.99 -6.73
CA SER A 615 -7.63 25.03 -7.50
C SER A 615 -8.52 26.27 -7.60
N PRO A 616 -8.01 27.50 -7.39
CA PRO A 616 -8.82 28.72 -7.49
C PRO A 616 -9.50 28.87 -8.85
N LEU A 617 -8.81 28.46 -9.91
CA LEU A 617 -9.35 28.50 -11.27
C LEU A 617 -10.49 27.49 -11.48
N PHE A 618 -10.39 26.29 -10.91
CA PHE A 618 -11.47 25.30 -10.99
C PHE A 618 -12.73 25.80 -10.26
N TYR A 619 -12.54 26.45 -9.10
CA TYR A 619 -13.62 27.11 -8.38
C TYR A 619 -14.30 28.20 -9.23
N LEU A 620 -13.52 29.08 -9.88
CA LEU A 620 -14.08 30.10 -10.78
C LEU A 620 -14.83 29.51 -11.97
N THR A 621 -14.31 28.44 -12.59
CA THR A 621 -14.99 27.80 -13.71
C THR A 621 -16.36 27.28 -13.32
N GLY A 622 -16.52 26.71 -12.12
CA GLY A 622 -17.83 26.27 -11.63
C GLY A 622 -18.76 27.42 -11.23
N GLN A 623 -18.21 28.50 -10.66
CA GLN A 623 -18.98 29.66 -10.19
C GLN A 623 -19.68 30.40 -11.36
N PHE A 624 -19.03 30.49 -12.51
CA PHE A 624 -19.53 31.19 -13.70
C PHE A 624 -20.08 30.25 -14.80
N ASP A 625 -20.44 29.02 -14.42
CA ASP A 625 -21.02 28.02 -15.30
C ASP A 625 -22.44 27.65 -14.84
N PRO A 626 -23.47 27.76 -15.71
CA PRO A 626 -24.83 27.32 -15.40
C PRO A 626 -24.93 25.86 -14.93
N PHE A 627 -24.00 24.99 -15.35
CA PHE A 627 -23.93 23.57 -14.98
C PHE A 627 -23.03 23.28 -13.76
N SER A 628 -22.65 24.33 -13.00
CA SER A 628 -22.02 24.23 -11.68
C SER A 628 -20.76 23.32 -11.60
N GLY A 629 -20.05 23.12 -12.71
CA GLY A 629 -18.84 22.28 -12.75
C GLY A 629 -19.05 20.82 -13.13
N SER A 630 -20.18 20.44 -13.76
CA SER A 630 -20.41 19.06 -14.24
C SER A 630 -19.29 18.58 -15.17
N THR A 631 -18.66 17.45 -14.86
CA THR A 631 -17.63 16.82 -15.72
C THR A 631 -18.20 15.91 -16.81
N ARG A 632 -19.52 15.97 -17.03
CA ARG A 632 -20.23 15.18 -18.05
C ARG A 632 -21.05 16.05 -18.97
N PHE A 633 -21.81 17.00 -18.43
CA PHE A 633 -22.79 17.80 -19.17
C PHE A 633 -22.46 19.29 -19.26
N SER A 634 -21.47 19.82 -18.54
CA SER A 634 -21.03 21.21 -18.72
C SER A 634 -20.16 21.37 -19.96
N PRO A 635 -20.51 22.26 -20.91
CA PRO A 635 -19.63 22.60 -22.03
C PRO A 635 -18.28 23.17 -21.58
N LEU A 636 -18.27 24.10 -20.61
CA LEU A 636 -17.05 24.81 -20.19
C LEU A 636 -16.12 23.90 -19.41
N THR A 637 -16.67 23.19 -18.42
CA THR A 637 -15.87 22.29 -17.58
C THR A 637 -15.30 21.14 -18.39
N ASN A 638 -16.08 20.60 -19.34
CA ASN A 638 -15.58 19.57 -20.23
C ASN A 638 -14.38 20.04 -21.06
N GLN A 639 -14.53 21.12 -21.83
CA GLN A 639 -13.40 21.61 -22.65
C GLN A 639 -12.17 21.96 -21.80
N ASN A 640 -12.35 22.56 -20.63
CA ASN A 640 -11.23 22.99 -19.79
C ASN A 640 -10.53 21.83 -19.07
N TRP A 641 -11.28 20.92 -18.47
CA TRP A 641 -10.74 20.00 -17.45
C TRP A 641 -10.82 18.51 -17.82
N THR A 642 -11.65 18.11 -18.79
CA THR A 642 -11.89 16.68 -19.04
C THR A 642 -11.04 16.13 -20.20
N PRO A 643 -10.37 14.96 -20.04
CA PRO A 643 -9.52 14.39 -21.07
C PRO A 643 -10.25 14.04 -22.38
N ASN A 644 -11.50 13.58 -22.30
CA ASN A 644 -12.32 13.26 -23.47
C ASN A 644 -12.58 14.48 -24.38
N PHE A 645 -12.41 15.69 -23.83
CA PHE A 645 -12.53 16.94 -24.54
C PHE A 645 -11.18 17.62 -24.77
N GLY A 646 -10.08 16.85 -24.67
CA GLY A 646 -8.73 17.31 -24.97
C GLY A 646 -8.07 18.15 -23.87
N ARG A 647 -8.75 18.37 -22.73
CA ARG A 647 -8.27 19.11 -21.54
C ARG A 647 -7.37 20.31 -21.88
N LEU A 648 -7.99 21.47 -22.06
CA LEU A 648 -7.27 22.70 -22.41
C LEU A 648 -6.44 23.30 -21.26
N ILE A 649 -6.87 23.11 -20.01
CA ILE A 649 -6.18 23.61 -18.81
C ILE A 649 -5.37 22.47 -18.18
N HIS A 650 -4.07 22.69 -18.02
CA HIS A 650 -3.15 21.76 -17.39
C HIS A 650 -3.16 21.91 -15.87
N GLY A 651 -2.93 20.79 -15.18
CA GLY A 651 -3.03 20.68 -13.73
C GLY A 651 -4.25 19.88 -13.27
N ASP A 652 -4.24 19.56 -11.97
CA ASP A 652 -5.37 18.91 -11.29
C ASP A 652 -6.37 19.97 -10.80
N THR A 653 -7.64 19.57 -10.63
CA THR A 653 -8.72 20.40 -10.09
C THR A 653 -8.51 20.75 -8.61
N GLY A 654 -7.61 20.03 -7.92
CA GLY A 654 -7.10 20.37 -6.60
C GLY A 654 -5.58 20.19 -6.51
N TRP A 655 -4.90 20.99 -5.71
CA TRP A 655 -3.45 20.85 -5.50
C TRP A 655 -3.15 20.36 -4.09
N SER A 656 -2.27 19.36 -4.00
CA SER A 656 -1.71 18.86 -2.75
C SER A 656 -0.53 19.72 -2.30
N ASN A 657 -0.16 19.62 -1.02
CA ASN A 657 0.99 20.34 -0.43
C ASN A 657 0.91 21.86 -0.71
N ALA A 658 -0.28 22.41 -0.54
CA ALA A 658 -0.56 23.79 -0.90
C ALA A 658 -1.06 24.60 0.30
N ALA A 659 -0.67 25.87 0.31
CA ALA A 659 -1.23 26.89 1.17
C ALA A 659 -2.23 27.72 0.37
N ARG A 660 -3.46 27.84 0.86
CA ARG A 660 -4.52 28.65 0.25
C ARG A 660 -4.98 29.70 1.24
N TYR A 661 -5.06 30.94 0.79
CA TYR A 661 -5.58 32.06 1.56
C TYR A 661 -6.84 32.62 0.87
N ILE A 662 -7.86 32.94 1.67
CA ILE A 662 -9.14 33.51 1.27
C ILE A 662 -9.35 34.76 2.12
N SER A 663 -9.39 35.95 1.50
CA SER A 663 -9.65 37.17 2.24
C SER A 663 -11.11 37.26 2.70
N PRO A 664 -11.41 38.02 3.76
CA PRO A 664 -12.76 38.48 4.03
C PRO A 664 -13.31 39.27 2.83
N SER A 665 -14.64 39.34 2.72
CA SER A 665 -15.29 40.22 1.73
C SER A 665 -15.31 41.65 2.26
N MET A 666 -14.66 42.57 1.55
CA MET A 666 -14.61 44.00 1.89
C MET A 666 -15.28 44.81 0.78
N ALA A 667 -16.43 45.43 1.09
CA ALA A 667 -17.23 46.17 0.11
C ALA A 667 -17.58 45.36 -1.16
N GLY A 668 -17.81 44.05 -1.00
CA GLY A 668 -18.08 43.12 -2.10
C GLY A 668 -16.84 42.53 -2.76
N PHE A 669 -15.63 43.01 -2.46
CA PHE A 669 -14.38 42.46 -3.00
C PHE A 669 -13.81 41.36 -2.12
N SER A 670 -13.35 40.29 -2.75
CA SER A 670 -12.62 39.20 -2.11
C SER A 670 -11.45 38.77 -3.00
N VAL A 671 -10.37 38.32 -2.35
CA VAL A 671 -9.17 37.82 -3.02
C VAL A 671 -8.91 36.39 -2.54
N GLN A 672 -8.55 35.53 -3.48
CA GLN A 672 -8.08 34.19 -3.16
C GLN A 672 -6.73 33.95 -3.78
N PHE A 673 -5.84 33.34 -3.01
CA PHE A 673 -4.49 33.01 -3.42
C PHE A 673 -4.17 31.58 -3.02
N MET A 674 -3.42 30.87 -3.86
CA MET A 674 -3.00 29.52 -3.60
C MET A 674 -1.60 29.26 -4.15
N TYR A 675 -0.75 28.68 -3.32
CA TYR A 675 0.62 28.32 -3.65
C TYR A 675 0.84 26.83 -3.36
N GLY A 676 1.15 26.05 -4.40
CA GLY A 676 1.42 24.62 -4.30
C GLY A 676 2.91 24.31 -4.40
N LEU A 677 3.43 23.56 -3.44
CA LEU A 677 4.82 23.10 -3.41
C LEU A 677 4.98 21.85 -4.30
N GLY A 678 6.05 21.80 -5.11
CA GLY A 678 6.32 20.65 -5.99
C GLY A 678 7.01 19.46 -5.32
N GLU A 679 7.45 19.60 -4.06
CA GLU A 679 8.08 18.53 -3.25
C GLU A 679 9.25 17.78 -3.94
N ALA A 680 9.96 18.45 -4.86
CA ALA A 680 11.09 17.88 -5.59
C ALA A 680 12.42 18.30 -4.93
N ALA A 681 13.09 17.36 -4.27
CA ALA A 681 14.43 17.60 -3.72
C ALA A 681 15.38 18.06 -4.83
N ASN A 682 16.18 19.11 -4.54
CA ASN A 682 17.09 19.80 -5.48
C ASN A 682 16.43 20.57 -6.63
N ASN A 683 15.10 20.74 -6.64
CA ASN A 683 14.40 21.54 -7.64
C ASN A 683 13.34 22.46 -7.00
N ASN A 684 13.80 23.56 -6.40
CA ASN A 684 12.93 24.55 -5.74
C ASN A 684 12.11 25.41 -6.74
N GLY A 685 12.26 25.19 -8.05
CA GLY A 685 11.59 25.96 -9.10
C GLY A 685 10.26 25.38 -9.59
N THR A 686 9.93 24.14 -9.21
CA THR A 686 8.68 23.46 -9.59
C THR A 686 7.59 23.76 -8.56
N ASN A 687 6.76 24.76 -8.85
CA ASN A 687 5.68 25.23 -8.00
C ASN A 687 4.45 25.57 -8.83
N ASN A 688 3.28 25.51 -8.19
CA ASN A 688 2.04 26.02 -8.76
C ASN A 688 1.65 27.31 -8.06
N LEU A 689 1.16 28.27 -8.83
CA LEU A 689 0.69 29.56 -8.34
C LEU A 689 -0.69 29.83 -8.93
N GLY A 690 -1.67 30.18 -8.11
CA GLY A 690 -3.01 30.47 -8.60
C GLY A 690 -3.72 31.49 -7.71
N GLY A 691 -4.65 32.23 -8.29
CA GLY A 691 -5.44 33.18 -7.53
C GLY A 691 -6.40 33.99 -8.38
N PHE A 692 -7.28 34.71 -7.70
CA PHE A 692 -8.24 35.60 -8.34
C PHE A 692 -8.70 36.70 -7.40
N ILE A 693 -9.25 37.74 -8.02
CA ILE A 693 -10.00 38.80 -7.37
C ILE A 693 -11.45 38.69 -7.85
N ARG A 694 -12.40 38.78 -6.92
CA ARG A 694 -13.82 38.69 -7.21
C ARG A 694 -14.57 39.84 -6.55
N TYR A 695 -15.46 40.46 -7.30
CA TYR A 695 -16.43 41.44 -6.83
C TYR A 695 -17.83 40.83 -6.88
N GLN A 696 -18.52 40.83 -5.76
CA GLN A 696 -19.92 40.42 -5.64
C GLN A 696 -20.70 41.54 -4.95
N GLY A 697 -21.61 42.17 -5.68
CA GLY A 697 -22.42 43.29 -5.20
C GLY A 697 -23.82 43.25 -5.81
N GLY A 698 -24.84 42.97 -4.99
CA GLY A 698 -26.22 42.85 -5.44
C GLY A 698 -26.39 41.75 -6.51
N PRO A 699 -26.95 42.05 -7.70
CA PRO A 699 -27.15 41.06 -8.77
C PRO A 699 -25.89 40.75 -9.58
N LEU A 700 -24.81 41.52 -9.42
CA LEU A 700 -23.58 41.40 -10.21
C LEU A 700 -22.51 40.60 -9.46
N ASP A 701 -21.89 39.66 -10.18
CA ASP A 701 -20.74 38.86 -9.73
C ASP A 701 -19.70 38.85 -10.84
N VAL A 702 -18.47 39.28 -10.58
CA VAL A 702 -17.37 39.36 -11.55
C VAL A 702 -16.09 38.85 -10.91
N ALA A 703 -15.32 38.05 -11.62
CA ALA A 703 -13.99 37.64 -11.17
C ALA A 703 -12.97 37.64 -12.31
N VAL A 704 -11.73 37.97 -11.95
CA VAL A 704 -10.56 37.84 -12.83
C VAL A 704 -9.47 37.12 -12.05
N GLY A 705 -8.86 36.13 -12.67
CA GLY A 705 -7.83 35.31 -12.05
C GLY A 705 -7.03 34.50 -13.03
N GLY A 706 -6.12 33.69 -12.50
CA GLY A 706 -5.26 32.88 -13.33
C GLY A 706 -4.40 31.93 -12.53
N ASN A 707 -3.83 30.98 -13.25
CA ASN A 707 -2.92 29.98 -12.70
C ASN A 707 -1.63 29.93 -13.54
N HIS A 708 -0.52 29.67 -12.88
CA HIS A 708 0.74 29.22 -13.45
C HIS A 708 1.03 27.82 -12.91
N THR A 709 0.84 26.80 -13.75
CA THR A 709 0.96 25.40 -13.37
C THR A 709 2.29 24.85 -13.90
N LYS A 710 3.15 24.35 -13.01
CA LYS A 710 4.40 23.64 -13.35
C LYS A 710 4.45 22.21 -12.82
N VAL A 711 3.45 21.81 -12.03
CA VAL A 711 3.34 20.48 -11.42
C VAL A 711 1.90 20.01 -11.54
N GLY A 712 1.70 18.78 -12.03
CA GLY A 712 0.40 18.16 -12.13
C GLY A 712 0.12 17.57 -13.50
N THR A 713 -1.12 17.16 -13.72
CA THR A 713 -1.53 16.41 -14.92
C THR A 713 -1.36 17.25 -16.18
N SER A 714 -0.95 16.63 -17.30
CA SER A 714 -0.55 17.29 -18.56
C SER A 714 0.73 18.14 -18.52
N ILE A 715 1.42 18.26 -17.39
CA ILE A 715 2.77 18.83 -17.36
C ILE A 715 3.79 17.73 -17.68
N THR A 716 4.67 17.97 -18.65
CA THR A 716 5.66 16.98 -19.13
C THR A 716 7.01 17.64 -19.40
N ALA A 717 8.04 16.85 -19.72
CA ALA A 717 9.32 17.39 -20.15
C ALA A 717 9.25 18.21 -21.46
N PHE A 718 8.21 18.00 -22.29
CA PHE A 718 7.98 18.71 -23.54
C PHE A 718 7.06 19.94 -23.38
N GLU A 719 6.36 20.03 -22.25
CA GLU A 719 5.52 21.16 -21.88
C GLU A 719 5.62 21.38 -20.38
N PRO A 720 6.65 22.12 -19.91
CA PRO A 720 7.04 22.17 -18.51
C PRO A 720 6.17 23.10 -17.68
N SER A 721 5.42 24.02 -18.31
CA SER A 721 4.45 24.83 -17.60
C SER A 721 3.35 25.40 -18.51
N GLN A 722 2.24 25.83 -17.89
CA GLN A 722 1.16 26.54 -18.56
C GLN A 722 0.69 27.74 -17.74
N LYS A 723 0.45 28.85 -18.43
CA LYS A 723 -0.21 30.05 -17.89
C LYS A 723 -1.66 30.10 -18.35
N VAL A 724 -2.57 30.40 -17.44
CA VAL A 724 -3.99 30.57 -17.73
C VAL A 724 -4.47 31.89 -17.15
N LEU A 725 -5.17 32.66 -17.98
CA LEU A 725 -5.94 33.83 -17.57
C LEU A 725 -7.43 33.50 -17.72
N PHE A 726 -8.23 33.86 -16.74
CA PHE A 726 -9.67 33.66 -16.71
C PHE A 726 -10.37 34.94 -16.26
N ALA A 727 -11.44 35.30 -16.96
CA ALA A 727 -12.38 36.32 -16.57
C ALA A 727 -13.80 35.76 -16.67
N GLY A 728 -14.61 35.97 -15.64
CA GLY A 728 -15.99 35.52 -15.57
C GLY A 728 -16.89 36.60 -15.00
N ALA A 729 -18.12 36.68 -15.52
CA ALA A 729 -19.15 37.55 -15.00
C ALA A 729 -20.50 36.83 -15.01
N SER A 730 -21.34 37.12 -14.02
CA SER A 730 -22.75 36.76 -14.03
C SER A 730 -23.60 37.89 -13.50
N TYR A 731 -24.82 38.00 -14.05
CA TYR A 731 -25.80 38.98 -13.61
C TYR A 731 -27.15 38.30 -13.40
N ASP A 732 -27.75 38.50 -12.23
CA ASP A 732 -29.03 37.90 -11.84
C ASP A 732 -30.18 38.90 -11.98
N PHE A 733 -31.01 38.71 -13.01
CA PHE A 733 -32.24 39.50 -13.23
C PHE A 733 -33.43 38.95 -12.43
N LYS A 734 -33.24 38.02 -11.50
CA LYS A 734 -34.24 37.24 -10.75
C LYS A 734 -35.06 36.25 -11.59
N VAL A 735 -35.44 36.63 -12.81
CA VAL A 735 -36.15 35.78 -13.78
C VAL A 735 -35.21 35.02 -14.71
N LEU A 736 -33.98 35.50 -14.83
CA LEU A 736 -32.95 34.95 -15.72
C LEU A 736 -31.60 35.35 -15.14
N LYS A 737 -30.68 34.40 -15.02
CA LYS A 737 -29.29 34.67 -14.68
C LYS A 737 -28.44 34.41 -15.91
N LEU A 738 -27.68 35.42 -16.33
CA LEU A 738 -26.75 35.33 -17.46
C LEU A 738 -25.33 35.12 -16.97
N PHE A 739 -24.55 34.38 -17.75
CA PHE A 739 -23.16 34.02 -17.47
C PHE A 739 -22.30 34.27 -18.71
N GLY A 740 -21.13 34.86 -18.51
CA GLY A 740 -20.13 35.05 -19.56
C GLY A 740 -18.74 34.75 -19.03
N THR A 741 -17.96 33.97 -19.78
CA THR A 741 -16.56 33.70 -19.41
C THR A 741 -15.62 33.81 -20.60
N PHE A 742 -14.39 34.16 -20.30
CA PHE A 742 -13.26 34.15 -21.22
C PHE A 742 -12.07 33.48 -20.54
N ASN A 743 -11.46 32.50 -21.19
CA ASN A 743 -10.18 31.95 -20.76
C ASN A 743 -9.16 31.88 -21.89
N MET A 744 -7.94 32.30 -21.57
CA MET A 744 -6.77 32.20 -22.43
C MET A 744 -5.75 31.28 -21.78
N THR A 745 -5.36 30.22 -22.48
CA THR A 745 -4.23 29.38 -22.07
C THR A 745 -3.02 29.71 -22.94
N LYS A 746 -1.83 29.68 -22.34
CA LYS A 746 -0.55 29.78 -23.03
C LYS A 746 0.39 28.71 -22.49
N ASN A 747 0.77 27.81 -23.37
CA ASN A 747 1.80 26.81 -23.12
C ASN A 747 3.19 27.45 -23.23
N GLU A 748 4.13 27.08 -22.36
CA GLU A 748 5.45 27.71 -22.29
C GLU A 748 6.38 27.26 -23.41
N GLN A 749 6.45 25.95 -23.69
CA GLN A 749 7.40 25.40 -24.66
C GLN A 749 6.83 25.34 -26.07
N SER A 750 5.58 24.87 -26.24
CA SER A 750 4.94 24.85 -27.56
C SER A 750 4.44 26.21 -28.04
N GLU A 751 4.42 27.22 -27.14
CA GLU A 751 3.85 28.55 -27.34
C GLU A 751 2.38 28.59 -27.80
N VAL A 752 1.70 27.45 -27.80
CA VAL A 752 0.31 27.34 -28.25
C VAL A 752 -0.59 28.17 -27.35
N ARG A 753 -1.44 28.98 -27.98
CA ARG A 753 -2.48 29.75 -27.29
C ARG A 753 -3.84 29.19 -27.62
N THR A 754 -4.69 29.11 -26.62
CA THR A 754 -6.09 28.73 -26.80
C THR A 754 -6.98 29.80 -26.18
N TYR A 755 -8.03 30.18 -26.90
CA TYR A 755 -9.02 31.16 -26.48
C TYR A 755 -10.38 30.48 -26.44
N THR A 756 -11.00 30.48 -25.27
CA THR A 756 -12.28 29.84 -25.01
C THR A 756 -13.25 30.88 -24.47
N TYR A 757 -14.45 30.89 -25.03
CA TYR A 757 -15.51 31.84 -24.73
C TYR A 757 -16.76 31.05 -24.33
N GLN A 758 -17.43 31.47 -23.26
CA GLN A 758 -18.72 30.93 -22.85
C GLN A 758 -19.78 32.02 -22.83
N ALA A 759 -20.95 31.70 -23.36
CA ALA A 759 -22.19 32.39 -23.02
C ALA A 759 -23.18 31.36 -22.42
N GLY A 760 -23.74 31.66 -21.26
CA GLY A 760 -24.64 30.77 -20.55
C GLY A 760 -25.81 31.49 -19.90
N ALA A 761 -26.87 30.75 -19.61
CA ALA A 761 -28.09 31.24 -19.00
C ALA A 761 -28.68 30.19 -18.06
N SER A 762 -29.31 30.65 -16.98
CA SER A 762 -30.09 29.82 -16.07
C SER A 762 -31.38 30.53 -15.70
N ALA A 763 -32.53 29.88 -15.88
CA ALA A 763 -33.84 30.44 -15.59
C ALA A 763 -34.65 29.49 -14.70
N PRO A 764 -35.36 29.99 -13.66
CA PRO A 764 -36.38 29.19 -12.99
C PRO A 764 -37.50 28.84 -13.96
N LEU A 765 -37.87 27.57 -14.04
CA LEU A 765 -38.95 27.09 -14.91
C LEU A 765 -39.80 26.07 -14.13
N GLY A 766 -40.99 26.52 -13.71
CA GLY A 766 -41.86 25.76 -12.80
C GLY A 766 -41.15 25.47 -11.46
N PRO A 767 -41.22 24.24 -10.93
CA PRO A 767 -40.52 23.84 -9.70
C PRO A 767 -39.02 23.56 -9.91
N GLY A 768 -38.51 23.74 -11.13
CA GLY A 768 -37.15 23.40 -11.52
C GLY A 768 -36.35 24.58 -12.07
N ARG A 769 -35.19 24.27 -12.63
CA ARG A 769 -34.31 25.24 -13.31
C ARG A 769 -33.89 24.71 -14.66
N LEU A 770 -34.00 25.57 -15.67
CA LEU A 770 -33.48 25.34 -17.02
C LEU A 770 -32.12 26.02 -17.14
N ASN A 771 -31.10 25.27 -17.56
CA ASN A 771 -29.74 25.72 -17.79
C ASN A 771 -29.39 25.56 -19.27
N ALA A 772 -28.69 26.53 -19.83
CA ALA A 772 -28.14 26.47 -21.18
C ALA A 772 -26.74 27.11 -21.20
N SER A 773 -25.82 26.53 -21.96
CA SER A 773 -24.46 27.05 -22.11
C SER A 773 -23.94 26.75 -23.51
N TYR A 774 -23.24 27.70 -24.11
CA TYR A 774 -22.53 27.54 -25.37
C TYR A 774 -21.08 27.97 -25.18
N VAL A 775 -20.15 27.08 -25.56
CA VAL A 775 -18.72 27.30 -25.45
C VAL A 775 -18.07 27.12 -26.81
N TRP A 776 -17.31 28.14 -27.20
CA TRP A 776 -16.53 28.14 -28.41
C TRP A 776 -15.06 28.34 -28.09
N THR A 777 -14.23 27.46 -28.64
CA THR A 777 -12.77 27.50 -28.48
C THR A 777 -12.09 27.51 -29.82
N LYS A 778 -11.06 28.37 -29.93
CA LYS A 778 -10.08 28.37 -31.01
C LYS A 778 -8.67 28.28 -30.46
N ASN A 779 -7.77 27.67 -31.21
CA ASN A 779 -6.35 27.69 -30.93
C ASN A 779 -5.59 28.54 -31.96
N ASP A 780 -4.39 28.95 -31.58
CA ASP A 780 -3.37 29.53 -32.45
C ASP A 780 -2.15 28.62 -32.28
N ARG A 781 -2.01 27.65 -33.20
CA ARG A 781 -0.93 26.65 -33.15
C ARG A 781 0.06 26.92 -34.27
N ARG A 782 1.28 27.37 -33.91
CA ARG A 782 2.37 27.58 -34.88
C ARG A 782 2.85 26.31 -35.62
N PHE A 783 2.50 25.10 -35.16
CA PHE A 783 3.11 23.83 -35.66
C PHE A 783 2.16 22.63 -35.86
N GLN A 784 0.85 22.75 -35.59
CA GLN A 784 -0.16 21.70 -35.79
C GLN A 784 -1.46 22.43 -36.17
N GLY A 785 -2.08 22.13 -37.31
CA GLY A 785 -3.18 22.94 -37.88
C GLY A 785 -4.25 23.43 -36.89
N ASP A 786 -4.83 24.59 -37.22
CA ASP A 786 -5.87 25.25 -36.43
C ASP A 786 -7.10 24.33 -36.25
N PHE A 787 -7.69 24.35 -35.05
CA PHE A 787 -8.95 23.70 -34.75
C PHE A 787 -9.89 24.68 -34.05
N ASN A 788 -11.17 24.55 -34.38
CA ASN A 788 -12.24 25.16 -33.59
C ASN A 788 -13.05 24.06 -32.91
N ARG A 789 -13.56 24.34 -31.72
CA ARG A 789 -14.47 23.45 -31.00
C ARG A 789 -15.68 24.22 -30.52
N ALA A 790 -16.86 23.76 -30.89
CA ALA A 790 -18.13 24.28 -30.40
C ALA A 790 -18.82 23.21 -29.56
N THR A 791 -19.17 23.53 -28.32
CA THR A 791 -19.90 22.64 -27.42
C THR A 791 -21.10 23.40 -26.86
N ALA A 792 -22.28 22.80 -26.91
CA ALA A 792 -23.52 23.40 -26.43
C ALA A 792 -24.21 22.43 -25.45
N GLY A 793 -24.67 22.94 -24.31
CA GLY A 793 -25.36 22.16 -23.29
C GLY A 793 -26.72 22.76 -22.98
N ILE A 794 -27.74 21.92 -22.81
CA ILE A 794 -29.04 22.30 -22.26
C ILE A 794 -29.45 21.26 -21.22
N GLY A 795 -30.00 21.72 -20.10
CA GLY A 795 -30.33 20.88 -18.97
C GLY A 795 -31.53 21.39 -18.21
N TYR A 796 -32.36 20.48 -17.71
CA TYR A 796 -33.45 20.80 -16.80
C TYR A 796 -33.27 20.00 -15.51
N SER A 797 -33.37 20.67 -14.37
CA SER A 797 -33.34 20.06 -13.04
C SER A 797 -34.64 20.34 -12.31
N TYR A 798 -35.27 19.30 -11.77
CA TYR A 798 -36.49 19.34 -10.98
C TYR A 798 -36.16 18.98 -9.54
N ASN A 799 -36.44 19.89 -8.60
CA ASN A 799 -36.17 19.67 -7.19
C ASN A 799 -37.38 18.99 -6.52
N PHE A 800 -37.23 17.74 -6.07
CA PHE A 800 -38.22 17.09 -5.21
C PHE A 800 -38.17 17.63 -3.79
N SER A 801 -36.98 18.01 -3.32
CA SER A 801 -36.75 18.63 -2.02
C SER A 801 -35.52 19.54 -2.07
N LYS A 802 -35.17 20.17 -0.94
CA LYS A 802 -33.90 20.91 -0.81
C LYS A 802 -32.65 20.02 -0.99
N ARG A 803 -32.82 18.70 -0.86
CA ARG A 803 -31.74 17.69 -0.85
C ARG A 803 -31.78 16.76 -2.05
N THR A 804 -32.93 16.59 -2.69
CA THR A 804 -33.12 15.62 -3.78
C THR A 804 -33.61 16.31 -5.05
N ASP A 805 -32.90 16.10 -6.15
CA ASP A 805 -33.27 16.61 -7.46
C ASP A 805 -33.07 15.54 -8.55
N VAL A 806 -33.93 15.57 -9.57
CA VAL A 806 -33.72 14.81 -10.81
C VAL A 806 -33.42 15.78 -11.94
N TYR A 807 -32.61 15.34 -12.88
CA TYR A 807 -32.19 16.18 -13.98
C TYR A 807 -32.17 15.41 -15.29
N ALA A 808 -32.31 16.15 -16.39
CA ALA A 808 -32.15 15.65 -17.74
C ALA A 808 -31.28 16.65 -18.52
N ASN A 809 -30.21 16.15 -19.13
CA ASN A 809 -29.23 16.97 -19.81
C ASN A 809 -28.94 16.46 -21.22
N TYR A 810 -28.62 17.40 -22.10
CA TYR A 810 -28.15 17.15 -23.44
C TYR A 810 -26.93 18.03 -23.72
N LEU A 811 -25.90 17.43 -24.31
CA LEU A 811 -24.65 18.07 -24.68
C LEU A 811 -24.32 17.74 -26.14
N TYR A 812 -24.22 18.78 -26.95
CA TYR A 812 -23.70 18.74 -28.30
C TYR A 812 -22.22 19.12 -28.30
N ASP A 813 -21.40 18.43 -29.08
CA ASP A 813 -19.97 18.70 -29.19
C ASP A 813 -19.46 18.52 -30.63
N LYS A 814 -18.74 19.52 -31.13
CA LYS A 814 -18.17 19.49 -32.48
C LYS A 814 -16.76 20.07 -32.49
N LEU A 815 -15.79 19.20 -32.73
CA LEU A 815 -14.43 19.57 -33.11
C LEU A 815 -14.33 19.62 -34.64
N THR A 816 -13.72 20.67 -35.20
CA THR A 816 -13.64 20.87 -36.67
C THR A 816 -13.08 19.66 -37.41
N THR A 817 -12.09 18.98 -36.84
CA THR A 817 -11.40 17.83 -37.45
C THR A 817 -12.09 16.48 -37.21
N ALA A 818 -13.23 16.47 -36.53
CA ALA A 818 -13.88 15.23 -36.09
C ALA A 818 -15.39 15.21 -36.33
N ALA A 819 -15.99 14.02 -36.32
CA ALA A 819 -17.44 13.86 -36.40
C ALA A 819 -18.14 14.48 -35.17
N THR A 820 -19.40 14.87 -35.33
CA THR A 820 -20.22 15.43 -34.25
C THR A 820 -20.46 14.40 -33.13
N GLY A 821 -20.34 14.86 -31.89
CA GLY A 821 -20.69 14.13 -30.68
C GLY A 821 -21.97 14.66 -30.05
N ASN A 822 -22.78 13.78 -29.49
CA ASN A 822 -24.00 14.10 -28.75
C ASN A 822 -24.07 13.22 -27.50
N THR A 823 -24.27 13.82 -26.35
CA THR A 823 -24.37 13.12 -25.06
C THR A 823 -25.67 13.52 -24.38
N PHE A 824 -26.45 12.54 -23.94
CA PHE A 824 -27.71 12.75 -23.23
C PHE A 824 -27.72 11.89 -21.98
N GLY A 825 -28.31 12.38 -20.89
CA GLY A 825 -28.56 11.55 -19.72
C GLY A 825 -29.65 12.11 -18.82
N VAL A 826 -30.27 11.21 -18.07
CA VAL A 826 -31.23 11.51 -17.01
C VAL A 826 -30.67 10.94 -15.72
N GLY A 827 -30.64 11.75 -14.66
CA GLY A 827 -30.04 11.36 -13.39
C GLY A 827 -30.80 11.84 -12.17
N LEU A 828 -30.37 11.33 -11.03
CA LEU A 828 -30.89 11.61 -9.70
C LEU A 828 -29.72 12.00 -8.80
N ARG A 829 -29.92 13.08 -8.03
CA ARG A 829 -28.94 13.60 -7.09
C ARG A 829 -29.55 13.77 -5.71
N HIS A 830 -28.80 13.37 -4.68
CA HIS A 830 -29.22 13.48 -3.28
C HIS A 830 -28.10 13.99 -2.37
N LYS A 831 -28.40 14.96 -1.50
CA LYS A 831 -27.48 15.57 -0.52
C LYS A 831 -27.83 15.15 0.89
N PHE A 832 -26.88 14.60 1.63
CA PHE A 832 -27.06 14.22 3.04
C PHE A 832 -26.25 15.12 3.97
#